data_AF-A0A534Y1A0-F1
#
_entry.id   AF-A0A534Y1A0-F1
#
_cell.length_a   1.000
_cell.length_b   1.000
_cell.length_c   1.000
_cell.angle_alpha   90.00
_cell.angle_beta   90.00
_cell.angle_gamma   90.00
#
_symmetry.space_group_name_H-M   'P 1'
#
loop_
_entity.id
_entity.type
_entity.pdbx_description
1 polymer ?
#
loop_
_entity_poly.entity_id
_entity_poly.type
_entity_poly.pdbx_seq_one_letter_code
_entity_poly.pdbx_strand_id
1 'polypeptide(L)'
;MGPQLDAVVIGTGFGGAVAACRLVQAGFHICVLERGRRYEKDDFPRVTPPGPGEVPDLSRLLWTAGNGLWELRDLNGIEVGQAAGYGGGSLIYANVHLRAPKHVFESGWPEGCSRDRLERYYDLAAYMLQVASIEAQEFRRGGAPKTAIMQAVAKRLGREGEFFHPPLAVHFKKPREAQEPDGGPRRRTQEGCQGCGNCDIGCEFRAKNTLDLNYLAIAEDAWDDQAKRPYADIRTLAEVVEIKPLDPHHPEHGYSVAYEDRLCGARRVTVEAKWVFLCAGAVNSTELLLKCKASGALPHLSGKLGHKYFANADAVGLAYDVKQPVEPCSGPTITTSLLYHRNGNPAHDRPEWFLLQDGGYPPSLKEVFGMFRAPIWFGRNRYLERAPHRQYLQLAQQLKAFLADEGGIARDRTARVRELLHHFNTGARAMPRSSNRSWVRALSAGHGNSRQHDGHSFRFVSHADGGLGQEHTVSIPADVGSVLTSLEQYVPSQLKQIFQDFRSELSDLLTNELREEARNISEAVLAALEPKGILGSLLHPLVRMAVPARKLHRLTEEETKRALKKRFLLDKLGGVDALVGFIVFLLGFEDPGENTAVFLVMGRDDKPGRLALERGVLCAHFTDPPGHPVYTAEERLMRDYAAELDGPPLDGSGGERVGSQLRVNPAWSFLNRPITVHSQGGCPMGGDAAHGVTDQWGGVHDYEGLHVIDASIFPRSVGVNPSATIAAIAERSIEYRISRELGVDWQADEWDAAQGWATKNRGMLDPIARIEEGLPPAGVPEPRAAPVSLEFDEVMQGFVAEVARNVSYERAEELGRFANTSVVVSLHARSGDLSKMLQDRLHEIDLTGKITVKWPLKPGAPRKAPRPETYDVTGRLRLLVLGGPIDSARERFMIYHLVFGTDGEYVLRGFKRLLDRAGSDAWQDTTTLFTTIRNRRDRSFRRAGILRVGIDDFLTKQMPSFEVRGTDDDERKIWAFGAFASFFFGNLEKVYLPEIDRLRPFP
;
A
#
# COMPACT_ATOMS: atom_id res chain seq x y z
N MET A 1 38.05 -15.15 28.56
CA MET A 1 37.54 -13.80 28.31
C MET A 1 38.19 -13.33 27.03
N GLY A 2 37.39 -13.00 26.01
CA GLY A 2 37.94 -12.41 24.78
C GLY A 2 38.56 -11.04 25.07
N PRO A 3 39.30 -10.45 24.12
CA PRO A 3 39.76 -9.08 24.26
C PRO A 3 38.57 -8.13 24.45
N GLN A 4 38.74 -7.12 25.31
CA GLN A 4 37.71 -6.11 25.57
C GLN A 4 37.42 -5.32 24.29
N LEU A 5 36.13 -5.18 23.95
CA LEU A 5 35.66 -4.40 22.80
C LEU A 5 35.26 -3.00 23.26
N ASP A 6 35.61 -1.99 22.46
CA ASP A 6 35.19 -0.61 22.70
C ASP A 6 33.75 -0.40 22.23
N ALA A 7 33.39 -0.96 21.06
CA ALA A 7 32.05 -0.82 20.49
C ALA A 7 31.52 -2.07 19.78
N VAL A 8 30.19 -2.18 19.74
CA VAL A 8 29.45 -3.06 18.82
C VAL A 8 28.69 -2.21 17.82
N VAL A 9 28.81 -2.50 16.53
CA VAL A 9 28.05 -1.88 15.44
C VAL A 9 27.08 -2.92 14.88
N ILE A 10 25.78 -2.60 14.90
CA ILE A 10 24.70 -3.52 14.50
C ILE A 10 24.13 -3.07 13.15
N GLY A 11 24.30 -3.89 12.12
CA GLY A 11 23.89 -3.61 10.76
C GLY A 11 24.97 -2.88 9.94
N THR A 12 25.05 -3.19 8.65
CA THR A 12 26.12 -2.71 7.75
C THR A 12 25.61 -1.82 6.60
N GLY A 13 24.45 -1.19 6.78
CA GLY A 13 23.99 -0.12 5.90
C GLY A 13 24.80 1.18 6.07
N PHE A 14 24.34 2.29 5.48
CA PHE A 14 25.08 3.57 5.46
C PHE A 14 25.57 4.02 6.85
N GLY A 15 24.69 3.99 7.86
CA GLY A 15 25.05 4.36 9.23
C GLY A 15 26.11 3.45 9.85
N GLY A 16 25.95 2.13 9.70
CA GLY A 16 26.85 1.14 10.27
C GLY A 16 28.21 1.10 9.57
N ALA A 17 28.23 1.28 8.24
CA ALA A 17 29.46 1.37 7.47
C ALA A 17 30.29 2.59 7.87
N VAL A 18 29.65 3.76 8.02
CA VAL A 18 30.32 4.98 8.52
C VAL A 18 30.84 4.74 9.94
N ALA A 19 30.01 4.23 10.86
CA ALA A 19 30.42 3.96 12.23
C ALA A 19 31.63 3.02 12.30
N ALA A 20 31.58 1.89 11.59
CA ALA A 20 32.68 0.94 11.55
C ALA A 20 33.97 1.58 11.03
N CYS A 21 33.91 2.29 9.90
CA CYS A 21 35.06 2.96 9.28
C CYS A 21 35.71 3.97 10.22
N ARG A 22 34.92 4.86 10.83
CA ARG A 22 35.46 5.98 11.61
C ARG A 22 35.97 5.53 12.97
N LEU A 23 35.31 4.57 13.62
CA LEU A 23 35.75 4.04 14.91
C LEU A 23 37.13 3.36 14.81
N VAL A 24 37.36 2.55 13.76
CA VAL A 24 38.67 1.90 13.60
C VAL A 24 39.76 2.86 13.14
N GLN A 25 39.45 3.89 12.33
CA GLN A 25 40.39 4.97 12.02
C GLN A 25 40.83 5.73 13.27
N ALA A 26 39.92 5.88 14.25
CA ALA A 26 40.23 6.46 15.55
C ALA A 26 40.92 5.50 16.53
N GLY A 27 41.19 4.25 16.12
CA GLY A 27 41.91 3.26 16.92
C GLY A 27 41.06 2.45 17.90
N PHE A 28 39.73 2.43 17.75
CA PHE A 28 38.84 1.63 18.59
C PHE A 28 38.70 0.19 18.05
N HIS A 29 38.71 -0.78 18.95
CA HIS A 29 38.45 -2.19 18.65
C HIS A 29 36.95 -2.46 18.68
N ILE A 30 36.39 -2.91 17.55
CA ILE A 30 34.93 -3.05 17.38
C ILE A 30 34.52 -4.45 16.94
N CYS A 31 33.25 -4.79 17.20
CA CYS A 31 32.58 -5.92 16.57
C CYS A 31 31.44 -5.43 15.68
N VAL A 32 31.39 -5.90 14.42
CA VAL A 32 30.35 -5.55 13.46
C VAL A 32 29.45 -6.77 13.23
N LEU A 33 28.15 -6.62 13.48
CA LEU A 33 27.16 -7.70 13.37
C LEU A 33 26.19 -7.41 12.22
N GLU A 34 26.19 -8.27 11.19
CA GLU A 34 25.27 -8.20 10.06
C GLU A 34 24.40 -9.45 9.99
N ARG A 35 23.08 -9.27 9.92
CA ARG A 35 22.15 -10.41 9.84
C ARG A 35 22.26 -11.15 8.52
N GLY A 36 22.56 -10.46 7.41
CA GLY A 36 22.71 -11.04 6.08
C GLY A 36 24.10 -11.58 5.80
N ARG A 37 24.25 -12.20 4.63
CA ARG A 37 25.53 -12.73 4.12
C ARG A 37 26.35 -11.66 3.38
N ARG A 38 27.62 -11.98 3.10
CA ARG A 38 28.40 -11.27 2.07
C ARG A 38 27.97 -11.75 0.69
N TYR A 39 27.88 -10.81 -0.25
CA TYR A 39 27.64 -11.09 -1.67
C TYR A 39 28.88 -10.73 -2.47
N GLU A 40 29.48 -11.73 -3.11
CA GLU A 40 30.52 -11.50 -4.10
C GLU A 40 29.91 -11.16 -5.47
N LYS A 41 30.72 -10.62 -6.39
CA LYS A 41 30.23 -10.13 -7.69
C LYS A 41 29.47 -11.20 -8.50
N ASP A 42 29.88 -12.46 -8.39
CA ASP A 42 29.32 -13.61 -9.10
C ASP A 42 28.24 -14.35 -8.27
N ASP A 43 27.89 -13.84 -7.10
CA ASP A 43 27.07 -14.51 -6.09
C ASP A 43 25.73 -13.79 -5.82
N PHE A 44 25.53 -12.62 -6.42
CA PHE A 44 24.24 -11.94 -6.39
C PHE A 44 23.13 -12.77 -7.07
N PRO A 45 21.89 -12.75 -6.55
CA PRO A 45 20.80 -13.56 -7.08
C PRO A 45 20.45 -13.17 -8.52
N ARG A 46 20.10 -14.17 -9.33
CA ARG A 46 19.61 -14.01 -10.69
C ARG A 46 18.26 -14.70 -10.84
N VAL A 47 17.35 -14.01 -11.51
CA VAL A 47 15.98 -14.52 -11.72
C VAL A 47 15.85 -15.24 -13.07
N THR A 48 16.84 -15.10 -13.95
CA THR A 48 16.94 -15.89 -15.19
C THR A 48 17.78 -17.14 -14.94
N PRO A 49 17.32 -18.32 -15.40
CA PRO A 49 18.08 -19.56 -15.28
C PRO A 49 19.47 -19.47 -15.96
N PRO A 50 20.54 -20.02 -15.36
CA PRO A 50 21.87 -20.09 -15.99
C PRO A 50 21.90 -20.88 -17.31
N GLY A 51 20.91 -21.74 -17.54
CA GLY A 51 20.76 -22.53 -18.76
C GLY A 51 19.32 -22.99 -19.03
N PRO A 52 19.04 -23.51 -20.24
CA PRO A 52 17.72 -24.04 -20.58
C PRO A 52 17.32 -25.19 -19.65
N GLY A 53 16.22 -25.03 -18.90
CA GLY A 53 15.68 -26.05 -17.99
C GLY A 53 16.12 -25.94 -16.53
N GLU A 54 16.89 -24.90 -16.16
CA GLU A 54 17.20 -24.60 -14.76
C GLU A 54 16.10 -23.73 -14.11
N VAL A 55 15.92 -23.86 -12.79
CA VAL A 55 14.92 -23.08 -12.03
C VAL A 55 15.61 -21.88 -11.36
N PRO A 56 15.03 -20.67 -11.37
CA PRO A 56 15.60 -19.52 -10.68
C PRO A 56 15.82 -19.80 -9.18
N ASP A 57 16.99 -19.43 -8.66
CA ASP A 57 17.29 -19.59 -7.22
C ASP A 57 16.63 -18.48 -6.39
N LEU A 58 15.31 -18.59 -6.24
CA LEU A 58 14.49 -17.66 -5.46
C LEU A 58 14.88 -17.64 -3.97
N SER A 59 15.57 -18.68 -3.48
CA SER A 59 16.03 -18.76 -2.08
C SER A 59 17.12 -17.73 -1.75
N ARG A 60 17.88 -17.29 -2.76
CA ARG A 60 18.88 -16.21 -2.64
C ARG A 60 18.32 -14.83 -2.94
N LEU A 61 17.18 -14.76 -3.62
CA LEU A 61 16.54 -13.48 -3.91
C LEU A 61 15.79 -12.97 -2.69
N LEU A 62 14.87 -13.76 -2.14
CA LEU A 62 13.99 -13.33 -1.04
C LEU A 62 14.48 -13.84 0.32
N TRP A 63 14.62 -12.92 1.28
CA TRP A 63 14.98 -13.19 2.66
C TRP A 63 13.96 -14.12 3.32
N THR A 64 14.28 -15.40 3.35
CA THR A 64 13.47 -16.45 3.95
C THR A 64 14.38 -17.35 4.79
N ALA A 65 13.95 -17.67 6.01
CA ALA A 65 14.70 -18.50 6.97
C ALA A 65 16.16 -18.01 7.24
N GLY A 66 16.44 -16.72 7.05
CA GLY A 66 17.77 -16.15 7.31
C GLY A 66 18.74 -16.17 6.12
N ASN A 67 18.23 -16.35 4.89
CA ASN A 67 19.02 -16.29 3.65
C ASN A 67 18.25 -15.52 2.58
N GLY A 68 18.96 -14.73 1.75
CA GLY A 68 18.37 -13.94 0.67
C GLY A 68 18.83 -12.46 0.66
N LEU A 69 18.66 -11.75 -0.45
CA LEU A 69 19.09 -10.36 -0.56
C LEU A 69 17.98 -9.38 -0.18
N TRP A 70 16.77 -9.61 -0.70
CA TRP A 70 15.59 -8.77 -0.53
C TRP A 70 14.67 -9.29 0.56
N GLU A 71 14.39 -8.48 1.56
CA GLU A 71 13.30 -8.72 2.50
C GLU A 71 12.12 -7.82 2.15
N LEU A 72 10.97 -8.44 1.86
CA LEU A 72 9.69 -7.77 1.68
C LEU A 72 8.84 -7.99 2.94
N ARG A 73 8.48 -6.92 3.63
CA ARG A 73 7.70 -6.97 4.87
C ARG A 73 6.34 -6.29 4.69
N ASP A 74 5.26 -6.99 4.97
CA ASP A 74 3.93 -6.39 5.16
C ASP A 74 3.81 -5.97 6.62
N LEU A 75 3.71 -4.66 6.87
CA LEU A 75 3.53 -4.10 8.22
C LEU A 75 2.07 -3.73 8.49
N ASN A 76 1.10 -4.42 7.88
CA ASN A 76 -0.34 -4.20 8.06
C ASN A 76 -0.77 -2.76 7.69
N GLY A 77 -0.48 -2.37 6.45
CA GLY A 77 -0.82 -1.04 5.94
C GLY A 77 0.26 -0.40 5.06
N ILE A 78 1.45 -0.99 5.03
CA ILE A 78 2.56 -0.60 4.14
C ILE A 78 3.41 -1.83 3.87
N GLU A 79 3.85 -1.98 2.62
CA GLU A 79 4.87 -2.96 2.24
C GLU A 79 6.23 -2.27 2.24
N VAL A 80 7.22 -2.89 2.87
CA VAL A 80 8.58 -2.36 2.96
C VAL A 80 9.54 -3.30 2.26
N GLY A 81 10.29 -2.77 1.30
CA GLY A 81 11.42 -3.46 0.68
C GLY A 81 12.73 -3.02 1.31
N GLN A 82 13.52 -3.97 1.81
CA GLN A 82 14.83 -3.71 2.41
C GLN A 82 15.83 -4.83 2.12
N ALA A 83 17.13 -4.56 2.32
CA ALA A 83 18.17 -5.56 2.11
C ALA A 83 18.51 -6.33 3.41
N ALA A 84 19.02 -7.55 3.24
CA ALA A 84 19.75 -8.28 4.25
C ALA A 84 21.08 -8.77 3.64
N GLY A 85 22.17 -8.09 3.96
CA GLY A 85 23.48 -8.40 3.40
C GLY A 85 24.55 -7.43 3.86
N TYR A 86 25.81 -7.86 3.78
CA TYR A 86 26.97 -7.05 4.15
C TYR A 86 27.13 -5.86 3.18
N GLY A 87 26.79 -4.65 3.65
CA GLY A 87 26.60 -3.44 2.83
C GLY A 87 25.16 -2.90 2.84
N GLY A 88 24.22 -3.64 3.42
CA GLY A 88 22.83 -3.23 3.63
C GLY A 88 22.12 -2.75 2.37
N GLY A 89 21.31 -1.70 2.49
CA GLY A 89 20.53 -1.13 1.38
C GLY A 89 21.36 -0.67 0.19
N SER A 90 22.67 -0.42 0.36
CA SER A 90 23.54 -0.08 -0.77
C SER A 90 23.62 -1.23 -1.79
N LEU A 91 23.37 -2.49 -1.40
CA LEU A 91 23.38 -3.62 -2.33
C LEU A 91 22.21 -3.58 -3.33
N ILE A 92 21.08 -2.96 -2.96
CA ILE A 92 19.82 -2.98 -3.73
C ILE A 92 19.27 -1.61 -4.13
N TYR A 93 19.88 -0.50 -3.70
CA TYR A 93 19.45 0.84 -4.12
C TYR A 93 19.84 1.19 -5.57
N ALA A 94 19.18 2.21 -6.12
CA ALA A 94 19.41 2.74 -7.46
C ALA A 94 20.58 3.75 -7.57
N ASN A 95 21.45 3.86 -6.56
CA ASN A 95 22.66 4.69 -6.52
C ASN A 95 22.47 6.21 -6.41
N VAL A 96 21.25 6.71 -6.30
CA VAL A 96 21.00 8.14 -6.19
C VAL A 96 21.51 8.68 -4.84
N HIS A 97 22.28 9.77 -4.90
CA HIS A 97 22.91 10.41 -3.73
C HIS A 97 22.56 11.90 -3.65
N LEU A 98 21.28 12.18 -3.38
CA LEU A 98 20.74 13.55 -3.34
C LEU A 98 20.81 14.18 -1.96
N ARG A 99 21.19 15.45 -1.93
CA ARG A 99 21.12 16.30 -0.73
C ARG A 99 19.67 16.66 -0.45
N ALA A 100 19.22 16.49 0.78
CA ALA A 100 17.90 16.96 1.18
C ALA A 100 17.83 18.50 1.11
N PRO A 101 16.72 19.08 0.66
CA PRO A 101 16.54 20.53 0.57
C PRO A 101 16.70 21.25 1.91
N LYS A 102 17.07 22.54 1.90
CA LYS A 102 17.27 23.33 3.13
C LYS A 102 16.01 23.41 3.99
N HIS A 103 14.84 23.63 3.37
CA HIS A 103 13.55 23.77 4.04
C HIS A 103 13.09 22.50 4.79
N VAL A 104 13.69 21.33 4.50
CA VAL A 104 13.45 20.10 5.26
C VAL A 104 13.93 20.24 6.70
N PHE A 105 15.04 20.93 6.91
CA PHE A 105 15.69 21.08 8.23
C PHE A 105 15.18 22.28 9.03
N GLU A 106 14.36 23.15 8.43
CA GLU A 106 13.85 24.37 9.08
C GLU A 106 12.76 24.11 10.13
N SER A 107 12.12 22.94 10.11
CA SER A 107 11.09 22.58 11.08
C SER A 107 11.17 21.11 11.50
N GLY A 108 11.03 20.86 12.80
CA GLY A 108 10.95 19.52 13.38
C GLY A 108 12.30 18.79 13.56
N TRP A 109 13.39 19.29 12.97
CA TRP A 109 14.76 18.84 13.25
C TRP A 109 15.35 19.59 14.47
N PRO A 110 16.24 18.96 15.26
CA PRO A 110 16.94 19.63 16.36
C PRO A 110 17.81 20.80 15.88
N GLU A 111 18.07 21.79 16.74
CA GLU A 111 18.83 23.01 16.41
C GLU A 111 20.24 22.73 15.85
N GLY A 112 20.90 21.65 16.27
CA GLY A 112 22.21 21.26 15.75
C GLY A 112 22.19 20.54 14.39
N CYS A 113 21.01 20.22 13.85
CA CYS A 113 20.81 19.48 12.60
C CYS A 113 20.29 20.39 11.48
N SER A 114 21.05 21.41 11.10
CA SER A 114 20.70 22.26 9.96
C SER A 114 21.37 21.77 8.67
N ARG A 115 20.78 22.15 7.52
CA ARG A 115 21.37 21.85 6.21
C ARG A 115 22.79 22.39 6.07
N ASP A 116 23.03 23.61 6.55
CA ASP A 116 24.34 24.28 6.46
C ASP A 116 25.41 23.53 7.30
N ARG A 117 25.04 23.04 8.49
CA ARG A 117 25.95 22.25 9.35
C ARG A 117 26.25 20.87 8.76
N LEU A 118 25.33 20.31 7.98
CA LEU A 118 25.50 19.02 7.32
C LEU A 118 26.27 19.08 6.00
N GLU A 119 26.48 20.27 5.42
CA GLU A 119 27.13 20.45 4.11
C GLU A 119 28.47 19.72 4.00
N ARG A 120 29.31 19.90 5.02
CA ARG A 120 30.64 19.30 5.07
C ARG A 120 30.61 17.76 5.12
N TYR A 121 29.57 17.18 5.71
CA TYR A 121 29.41 15.73 5.82
C TYR A 121 28.74 15.12 4.59
N TYR A 122 27.86 15.87 3.90
CA TYR A 122 27.41 15.49 2.56
C TYR A 122 28.58 15.45 1.57
N ASP A 123 29.53 16.37 1.67
CA ASP A 123 30.74 16.38 0.85
C ASP A 123 31.59 15.14 1.10
N LEU A 124 31.82 14.81 2.38
CA LEU A 124 32.56 13.61 2.77
C LEU A 124 31.88 12.33 2.27
N ALA A 125 30.57 12.17 2.51
CA ALA A 125 29.82 11.00 2.06
C ALA A 125 29.84 10.85 0.53
N ALA A 126 29.67 11.94 -0.22
CA ALA A 126 29.71 11.90 -1.68
C ALA A 126 31.11 11.56 -2.21
N TYR A 127 32.17 12.03 -1.55
CA TYR A 127 33.55 11.69 -1.88
C TYR A 127 33.83 10.20 -1.62
N MET A 128 33.41 9.70 -0.45
CA MET A 128 33.59 8.30 -0.06
C MET A 128 32.89 7.32 -1.01
N LEU A 129 31.70 7.69 -1.49
CA LEU A 129 30.94 6.92 -2.47
C LEU A 129 31.35 7.21 -3.94
N GLN A 130 32.36 8.05 -4.15
CA GLN A 130 32.86 8.50 -5.46
C GLN A 130 31.71 8.87 -6.43
N VAL A 131 30.81 9.73 -5.95
CA VAL A 131 29.60 10.12 -6.69
C VAL A 131 29.95 10.81 -8.00
N ALA A 132 29.23 10.46 -9.07
CA ALA A 132 29.41 11.00 -10.40
C ALA A 132 28.06 11.20 -11.11
N SER A 133 28.05 11.95 -12.21
CA SER A 133 26.87 12.11 -13.08
C SER A 133 26.96 11.16 -14.28
N ILE A 134 25.81 10.69 -14.76
CA ILE A 134 25.70 9.94 -16.01
C ILE A 134 26.20 10.74 -17.23
N GLU A 135 26.30 12.06 -17.10
CA GLU A 135 26.89 12.95 -18.08
C GLU A 135 28.42 12.80 -18.20
N ALA A 136 29.08 11.92 -17.45
CA ALA A 136 30.49 11.60 -17.64
C ALA A 136 30.76 11.18 -19.11
N GLN A 137 31.82 11.74 -19.70
CA GLN A 137 32.13 11.69 -21.12
C GLN A 137 32.20 10.26 -21.70
N GLU A 138 32.53 9.27 -20.86
CA GLU A 138 32.76 7.88 -21.24
C GLU A 138 31.47 7.06 -21.37
N PHE A 139 30.37 7.46 -20.70
CA PHE A 139 29.05 6.80 -20.82
C PHE A 139 28.17 7.38 -21.94
N ARG A 140 28.41 8.64 -22.35
CA ARG A 140 27.63 9.33 -23.41
C ARG A 140 27.63 8.64 -24.78
N ARG A 141 28.59 7.73 -25.06
CA ARG A 141 28.80 7.16 -26.40
C ARG A 141 27.99 5.88 -26.70
N GLY A 142 27.20 5.36 -25.76
CA GLY A 142 26.35 4.19 -25.97
C GLY A 142 25.11 4.14 -25.06
N GLY A 143 24.56 5.31 -24.74
CA GLY A 143 23.69 5.58 -23.57
C GLY A 143 22.34 4.85 -23.48
N ALA A 144 21.59 5.19 -22.43
CA ALA A 144 20.29 4.62 -22.10
C ALA A 144 19.13 5.40 -22.76
N PRO A 145 18.34 4.81 -23.68
CA PRO A 145 17.29 5.51 -24.43
C PRO A 145 16.28 6.26 -23.56
N LYS A 146 15.88 5.67 -22.42
CA LYS A 146 15.01 6.30 -21.42
C LYS A 146 15.47 7.70 -21.01
N THR A 147 16.79 7.93 -20.92
CA THR A 147 17.37 9.21 -20.49
C THR A 147 17.01 10.32 -21.47
N ALA A 148 17.22 10.07 -22.76
CA ALA A 148 16.94 11.03 -23.83
C ALA A 148 15.44 11.26 -24.01
N ILE A 149 14.63 10.19 -23.87
CA ILE A 149 13.17 10.26 -23.94
C ILE A 149 12.62 11.15 -22.81
N MET A 150 13.06 10.92 -21.57
CA MET A 150 12.59 11.68 -20.42
C MET A 150 12.97 13.17 -20.49
N GLN A 151 14.18 13.47 -20.98
CA GLN A 151 14.59 14.85 -21.25
C GLN A 151 13.72 15.50 -22.35
N ALA A 152 13.41 14.78 -23.42
CA ALA A 152 12.55 15.27 -24.49
C ALA A 152 11.11 15.50 -24.03
N VAL A 153 10.57 14.63 -23.17
CA VAL A 153 9.26 14.80 -22.53
C VAL A 153 9.25 16.04 -21.65
N ALA A 154 10.25 16.23 -20.78
CA ALA A 154 10.37 17.41 -19.93
C ALA A 154 10.33 18.69 -20.78
N LYS A 155 11.05 18.73 -21.90
CA LYS A 155 11.05 19.84 -22.84
C LYS A 155 9.67 20.10 -23.48
N ARG A 156 8.95 19.05 -23.92
CA ARG A 156 7.58 19.19 -24.49
C ARG A 156 6.57 19.70 -23.46
N LEU A 157 6.75 19.30 -22.20
CA LEU A 157 5.93 19.79 -21.10
C LEU A 157 6.28 21.22 -20.68
N GLY A 158 7.39 21.79 -21.20
CA GLY A 158 7.87 23.12 -20.82
C GLY A 158 8.55 23.11 -19.45
N ARG A 159 9.10 21.97 -19.03
CA ARG A 159 9.66 21.70 -17.70
C ARG A 159 11.16 21.37 -17.73
N GLU A 160 11.89 21.96 -18.67
CA GLU A 160 13.35 21.75 -18.80
C GLU A 160 14.14 22.41 -17.66
N GLY A 161 13.59 23.47 -17.04
CA GLY A 161 14.22 24.16 -15.91
C GLY A 161 14.24 23.34 -14.62
N GLU A 162 13.33 22.38 -14.47
CA GLU A 162 13.24 21.51 -13.30
C GLU A 162 13.90 20.14 -13.49
N PHE A 163 14.41 19.87 -14.69
CA PHE A 163 15.02 18.61 -15.06
C PHE A 163 16.52 18.60 -14.75
N PHE A 164 17.03 17.47 -14.25
CA PHE A 164 18.46 17.27 -14.02
C PHE A 164 18.85 15.80 -14.04
N HIS A 165 20.16 15.55 -14.19
CA HIS A 165 20.75 14.23 -13.97
C HIS A 165 21.17 14.09 -12.51
N PRO A 166 20.65 13.11 -11.76
CA PRO A 166 20.99 12.97 -10.36
C PRO A 166 22.46 12.55 -10.18
N PRO A 167 23.11 12.99 -9.09
CA PRO A 167 24.37 12.39 -8.63
C PRO A 167 24.18 10.91 -8.29
N LEU A 168 25.01 10.05 -8.88
CA LEU A 168 24.97 8.60 -8.75
C LEU A 168 26.27 8.06 -8.15
N ALA A 169 26.18 7.17 -7.17
CA ALA A 169 27.29 6.39 -6.62
C ALA A 169 27.68 5.23 -7.58
N VAL A 170 28.12 5.59 -8.78
CA VAL A 170 28.47 4.68 -9.87
C VAL A 170 29.79 5.09 -10.51
N HIS A 171 30.65 4.11 -10.73
CA HIS A 171 31.91 4.26 -11.44
C HIS A 171 31.68 4.26 -12.97
N PHE A 172 31.52 5.45 -13.56
CA PHE A 172 31.25 5.64 -14.99
C PHE A 172 32.48 5.58 -15.91
N LYS A 173 33.61 5.05 -15.45
CA LYS A 173 34.81 4.92 -16.29
C LYS A 173 34.66 3.85 -17.37
N LYS A 174 35.67 3.70 -18.24
CA LYS A 174 35.68 2.74 -19.36
C LYS A 174 35.19 1.33 -18.94
N PRO A 175 34.18 0.79 -19.65
CA PRO A 175 33.68 -0.56 -19.42
C PRO A 175 34.78 -1.62 -19.58
N ARG A 176 34.77 -2.65 -18.72
CA ARG A 176 35.60 -3.87 -18.78
C ARG A 176 37.09 -3.63 -18.57
N GLU A 177 37.45 -2.44 -18.10
CA GLU A 177 38.78 -2.11 -17.64
C GLU A 177 38.76 -2.15 -16.10
N ALA A 178 39.40 -3.16 -15.53
CA ALA A 178 39.57 -3.28 -14.09
C ALA A 178 40.48 -2.14 -13.60
N GLN A 179 40.01 -1.42 -12.58
CA GLN A 179 40.76 -0.33 -11.96
C GLN A 179 41.12 -0.70 -10.54
N GLU A 180 42.42 -0.66 -10.28
CA GLU A 180 42.96 -0.91 -8.96
C GLU A 180 42.59 0.20 -7.97
N PRO A 181 42.66 -0.09 -6.65
CA PRO A 181 42.57 0.91 -5.59
C PRO A 181 43.48 2.12 -5.88
N ASP A 182 42.98 3.34 -5.72
CA ASP A 182 43.73 4.58 -5.99
C ASP A 182 44.28 5.27 -4.74
N GLY A 183 44.32 4.55 -3.61
CA GLY A 183 44.73 5.11 -2.32
C GLY A 183 43.68 6.02 -1.68
N GLY A 184 42.62 6.41 -2.40
CA GLY A 184 41.45 7.10 -1.87
C GLY A 184 40.40 6.14 -1.29
N PRO A 185 39.12 6.52 -1.26
CA PRO A 185 38.04 5.70 -0.70
C PRO A 185 37.86 4.33 -1.38
N ARG A 186 38.31 4.18 -2.63
CA ARG A 186 38.24 2.90 -3.34
C ARG A 186 39.33 1.95 -2.84
N ARG A 187 38.91 0.92 -2.10
CA ARG A 187 39.81 -0.10 -1.51
C ARG A 187 39.75 -1.47 -2.18
N ARG A 188 38.87 -1.64 -3.16
CA ARG A 188 38.69 -2.89 -3.92
C ARG A 188 38.75 -2.59 -5.41
N THR A 189 39.18 -3.57 -6.21
CA THR A 189 39.20 -3.47 -7.68
C THR A 189 37.76 -3.38 -8.22
N GLN A 190 37.52 -2.45 -9.14
CA GLN A 190 36.21 -2.19 -9.75
C GLN A 190 36.31 -2.04 -11.27
N GLU A 191 35.27 -2.41 -12.00
CA GLU A 191 35.16 -2.15 -13.44
C GLU A 191 34.22 -0.98 -13.70
N GLY A 192 34.35 -0.34 -14.86
CA GLY A 192 33.41 0.68 -15.34
C GLY A 192 31.99 0.13 -15.55
N CYS A 193 30.98 0.97 -15.34
CA CYS A 193 29.57 0.64 -15.54
C CYS A 193 29.30 0.11 -16.96
N GLN A 194 28.68 -1.05 -17.06
CA GLN A 194 28.31 -1.69 -18.33
C GLN A 194 26.90 -1.31 -18.81
N GLY A 195 26.13 -0.60 -17.99
CA GLY A 195 24.72 -0.32 -18.27
C GLY A 195 23.82 -1.57 -18.26
N CYS A 196 24.10 -2.54 -17.39
CA CYS A 196 23.40 -3.83 -17.37
C CYS A 196 22.01 -3.83 -16.70
N GLY A 197 21.55 -2.70 -16.13
CA GLY A 197 20.23 -2.62 -15.49
C GLY A 197 20.05 -3.39 -14.17
N ASN A 198 21.07 -4.10 -13.69
CA ASN A 198 20.99 -4.96 -12.50
C ASN A 198 21.15 -4.22 -11.16
N CYS A 199 21.02 -2.89 -11.09
CA CYS A 199 21.38 -2.13 -9.89
C CYS A 199 20.63 -2.62 -8.63
N ASP A 200 19.38 -3.03 -8.77
CA ASP A 200 18.51 -3.37 -7.65
C ASP A 200 18.64 -4.84 -7.18
N ILE A 201 19.39 -5.67 -7.92
CA ILE A 201 19.69 -7.07 -7.54
C ILE A 201 21.20 -7.33 -7.43
N GLY A 202 22.00 -6.27 -7.40
CA GLY A 202 23.46 -6.31 -7.28
C GLY A 202 24.21 -6.22 -8.61
N CYS A 203 25.34 -5.52 -8.58
CA CYS A 203 26.15 -5.24 -9.77
C CYS A 203 27.30 -6.24 -9.94
N GLU A 204 27.29 -6.99 -11.04
CA GLU A 204 28.30 -8.02 -11.39
C GLU A 204 29.68 -7.45 -11.71
N PHE A 205 29.74 -6.16 -12.02
CA PHE A 205 30.96 -5.49 -12.45
C PHE A 205 31.61 -4.68 -11.32
N ARG A 206 31.00 -4.69 -10.13
CA ARG A 206 31.36 -3.81 -9.00
C ARG A 206 31.45 -2.32 -9.40
N ALA A 207 30.77 -1.93 -10.47
CA ALA A 207 30.69 -0.54 -10.90
C ALA A 207 29.81 0.31 -9.97
N LYS A 208 28.93 -0.36 -9.22
CA LYS A 208 28.10 0.24 -8.19
C LYS A 208 28.95 0.46 -6.95
N ASN A 209 29.07 1.70 -6.46
CA ASN A 209 29.86 2.01 -5.27
C ASN A 209 29.08 1.64 -4.00
N THR A 210 28.95 0.33 -3.76
CA THR A 210 28.35 -0.25 -2.56
C THR A 210 29.30 -0.12 -1.37
N LEU A 211 28.76 -0.19 -0.15
CA LEU A 211 29.51 0.16 1.06
C LEU A 211 30.66 -0.82 1.39
N ASP A 212 30.57 -2.04 0.89
CA ASP A 212 31.61 -3.08 0.95
C ASP A 212 32.86 -2.75 0.12
N LEU A 213 32.80 -1.75 -0.77
CA LEU A 213 33.92 -1.33 -1.62
C LEU A 213 34.67 -0.09 -1.10
N ASN A 214 34.09 0.61 -0.10
CA ASN A 214 34.61 1.86 0.45
C ASN A 214 34.71 1.82 1.99
N TYR A 215 33.69 2.31 2.71
CA TYR A 215 33.67 2.43 4.17
C TYR A 215 33.97 1.10 4.88
N LEU A 216 33.26 0.03 4.52
CA LEU A 216 33.46 -1.27 5.16
C LEU A 216 34.79 -1.90 4.77
N ALA A 217 35.27 -1.63 3.54
CA ALA A 217 36.59 -2.09 3.12
C ALA A 217 37.72 -1.42 3.91
N ILE A 218 37.60 -0.12 4.22
CA ILE A 218 38.54 0.56 5.13
C ILE A 218 38.51 -0.11 6.51
N ALA A 219 37.32 -0.46 7.00
CA ALA A 219 37.20 -1.10 8.30
C ALA A 219 37.81 -2.51 8.35
N GLU A 220 37.66 -3.27 7.27
CA GLU A 220 38.27 -4.59 7.08
C GLU A 220 39.80 -4.54 7.02
N ASP A 221 40.33 -3.54 6.31
CA ASP A 221 41.78 -3.43 6.07
C ASP A 221 42.54 -2.87 7.29
N ALA A 222 41.82 -2.31 8.28
CA ALA A 222 42.40 -1.71 9.48
C ALA A 222 43.00 -2.76 10.43
N TRP A 223 44.31 -2.65 10.66
CA TRP A 223 45.09 -3.60 11.47
C TRP A 223 45.82 -2.90 12.62
N ASP A 224 45.73 -3.47 13.82
CA ASP A 224 46.49 -3.03 15.00
C ASP A 224 47.80 -3.82 15.09
N ASP A 225 48.90 -3.19 14.70
CA ASP A 225 50.23 -3.79 14.76
C ASP A 225 50.68 -4.11 16.19
N GLN A 226 50.21 -3.37 17.20
CA GLN A 226 50.58 -3.58 18.60
C GLN A 226 49.83 -4.77 19.18
N ALA A 227 48.50 -4.82 18.99
CA ALA A 227 47.67 -5.93 19.43
C ALA A 227 47.76 -7.16 18.51
N LYS A 228 48.40 -7.04 17.34
CA LYS A 228 48.54 -8.08 16.31
C LYS A 228 47.21 -8.70 15.89
N ARG A 229 46.20 -7.84 15.70
CA ARG A 229 44.85 -8.25 15.30
C ARG A 229 44.15 -7.15 14.50
N PRO A 230 43.09 -7.47 13.74
CA PRO A 230 42.25 -6.45 13.12
C PRO A 230 41.58 -5.58 14.19
N TYR A 231 41.34 -4.30 13.86
CA TYR A 231 40.51 -3.44 14.69
C TYR A 231 39.03 -3.84 14.66
N ALA A 232 38.54 -4.37 13.53
CA ALA A 232 37.15 -4.82 13.38
C ALA A 232 37.05 -6.35 13.34
N ASP A 233 36.24 -6.91 14.24
CA ASP A 233 35.75 -8.30 14.17
C ASP A 233 34.38 -8.32 13.48
N ILE A 234 34.34 -8.76 12.22
CA ILE A 234 33.16 -8.66 11.36
C ILE A 234 32.48 -10.01 11.25
N ARG A 235 31.20 -10.07 11.65
CA ARG A 235 30.39 -11.29 11.69
C ARG A 235 29.13 -11.10 10.85
N THR A 236 29.03 -11.88 9.78
CA THR A 236 27.83 -11.96 8.94
C THR A 236 26.94 -13.11 9.40
N LEU A 237 25.69 -13.15 8.95
CA LEU A 237 24.69 -14.12 9.41
C LEU A 237 24.50 -14.10 10.94
N ALA A 238 24.65 -12.90 11.52
CA ALA A 238 24.58 -12.61 12.94
C ALA A 238 23.44 -11.63 13.22
N GLU A 239 22.28 -12.14 13.62
CA GLU A 239 21.08 -11.32 13.84
C GLU A 239 20.93 -10.94 15.31
N VAL A 240 21.07 -9.66 15.63
CA VAL A 240 20.89 -9.18 17.00
C VAL A 240 19.42 -9.29 17.43
N VAL A 241 19.20 -9.90 18.58
CA VAL A 241 17.87 -10.16 19.15
C VAL A 241 17.61 -9.44 20.47
N GLU A 242 18.65 -9.00 21.17
CA GLU A 242 18.53 -8.27 22.44
C GLU A 242 19.74 -7.38 22.73
N ILE A 243 19.47 -6.20 23.29
CA ILE A 243 20.46 -5.27 23.83
C ILE A 243 20.08 -5.00 25.29
N LYS A 244 21.03 -5.11 26.20
CA LYS A 244 20.82 -4.87 27.63
C LYS A 244 22.04 -4.19 28.26
N PRO A 245 21.87 -3.19 29.14
CA PRO A 245 22.99 -2.66 29.92
C PRO A 245 23.58 -3.76 30.82
N LEU A 246 24.89 -3.72 31.04
CA LEU A 246 25.58 -4.63 31.98
C LEU A 246 25.09 -4.38 33.41
N ASP A 247 24.88 -3.11 33.76
CA ASP A 247 24.23 -2.66 34.99
C ASP A 247 23.03 -1.76 34.64
N PRO A 248 21.79 -2.17 34.94
CA PRO A 248 20.59 -1.37 34.69
C PRO A 248 20.55 0.00 35.37
N HIS A 249 21.32 0.20 36.45
CA HIS A 249 21.41 1.48 37.15
C HIS A 249 22.57 2.36 36.66
N HIS A 250 23.52 1.75 35.94
CA HIS A 250 24.74 2.37 35.44
C HIS A 250 25.01 1.98 33.98
N PRO A 251 24.16 2.41 33.03
CA PRO A 251 24.31 2.07 31.61
C PRO A 251 25.65 2.52 31.01
N GLU A 252 26.30 3.53 31.59
CA GLU A 252 27.63 4.01 31.22
C GLU A 252 28.74 2.95 31.35
N HIS A 253 28.49 1.87 32.13
CA HIS A 253 29.41 0.74 32.27
C HIS A 253 29.43 -0.20 31.05
N GLY A 254 28.50 -0.02 30.10
CA GLY A 254 28.46 -0.76 28.84
C GLY A 254 27.28 -1.72 28.73
N TYR A 255 27.28 -2.50 27.65
CA TYR A 255 26.14 -3.30 27.21
C TYR A 255 26.54 -4.73 26.85
N SER A 256 25.62 -5.65 27.11
CA SER A 256 25.59 -6.98 26.54
C SER A 256 24.67 -6.99 25.32
N VAL A 257 25.20 -7.41 24.18
CA VAL A 257 24.46 -7.56 22.91
C VAL A 257 24.37 -9.03 22.57
N ALA A 258 23.15 -9.57 22.53
CA ALA A 258 22.90 -10.96 22.17
C ALA A 258 22.41 -11.07 20.73
N TYR A 259 23.00 -12.00 19.98
CA TYR A 259 22.63 -12.27 18.59
C TYR A 259 22.49 -13.78 18.33
N GLU A 260 21.68 -14.12 17.34
CA GLU A 260 21.57 -15.46 16.78
C GLU A 260 22.61 -15.65 15.68
N ASP A 261 23.57 -16.54 15.92
CA ASP A 261 24.58 -16.94 14.95
C ASP A 261 23.99 -18.02 14.03
N ARG A 262 23.57 -17.61 12.83
CA ARG A 262 22.95 -18.51 11.85
C ARG A 262 23.96 -19.46 11.20
N LEU A 263 25.27 -19.16 11.22
CA LEU A 263 26.31 -20.11 10.80
C LEU A 263 26.39 -21.31 11.75
N CYS A 264 26.05 -21.10 13.03
CA CYS A 264 26.03 -22.12 14.06
C CYS A 264 24.62 -22.62 14.39
N GLY A 265 23.70 -22.64 13.41
CA GLY A 265 22.33 -23.14 13.61
C GLY A 265 21.45 -22.24 14.48
N ALA A 266 21.62 -20.91 14.36
CA ALA A 266 20.96 -19.88 15.17
C ALA A 266 21.28 -19.99 16.67
N ARG A 267 22.50 -20.42 17.01
CA ARG A 267 22.96 -20.42 18.40
C ARG A 267 23.00 -18.99 18.93
N ARG A 268 22.43 -18.76 20.12
CA ARG A 268 22.53 -17.47 20.80
C ARG A 268 23.95 -17.24 21.32
N VAL A 269 24.55 -16.13 20.93
CA VAL A 269 25.89 -15.68 21.33
C VAL A 269 25.78 -14.26 21.89
N THR A 270 26.65 -13.92 22.83
CA THR A 270 26.71 -12.58 23.43
C THR A 270 28.09 -11.96 23.24
N VAL A 271 28.12 -10.67 22.95
CA VAL A 271 29.31 -9.82 23.00
C VAL A 271 29.05 -8.63 23.92
N GLU A 272 30.09 -8.14 24.57
CA GLU A 272 30.02 -7.01 25.49
C GLU A 272 30.91 -5.88 24.98
N ALA A 273 30.44 -4.64 25.09
CA ALA A 273 31.19 -3.45 24.73
C ALA A 273 30.71 -2.23 25.50
N LYS A 274 31.56 -1.20 25.57
CA LYS A 274 31.20 0.09 26.17
C LYS A 274 30.10 0.79 25.38
N TRP A 275 30.20 0.78 24.05
CA TRP A 275 29.21 1.42 23.17
C TRP A 275 28.50 0.43 22.26
N VAL A 276 27.25 0.77 21.94
CA VAL A 276 26.44 0.06 20.94
C VAL A 276 25.90 1.06 19.94
N PHE A 277 26.23 0.88 18.67
CA PHE A 277 25.72 1.66 17.56
C PHE A 277 24.70 0.82 16.77
N LEU A 278 23.42 1.13 16.94
CA LEU A 278 22.33 0.47 16.25
C LEU A 278 22.07 1.14 14.89
N CYS A 279 22.32 0.39 13.82
CA CYS A 279 22.27 0.85 12.43
C CYS A 279 21.54 -0.18 11.53
N ALA A 280 20.52 -0.86 12.06
CA ALA A 280 19.81 -1.96 11.40
C ALA A 280 18.73 -1.50 10.37
N GLY A 281 18.61 -0.18 10.16
CA GLY A 281 17.61 0.43 9.28
C GLY A 281 16.32 0.78 10.02
N ALA A 282 15.51 1.66 9.45
CA ALA A 282 14.40 2.30 10.15
C ALA A 282 13.45 1.30 10.84
N VAL A 283 13.05 0.25 10.10
CA VAL A 283 12.11 -0.77 10.57
C VAL A 283 12.75 -1.67 11.64
N ASN A 284 13.92 -2.26 11.35
CA ASN A 284 14.52 -3.26 12.24
C ASN A 284 15.13 -2.65 13.51
N SER A 285 15.71 -1.45 13.44
CA SER A 285 16.20 -0.73 14.63
C SER A 285 15.06 -0.40 15.58
N THR A 286 13.94 0.10 15.04
CA THR A 286 12.73 0.38 15.82
C THR A 286 12.15 -0.91 16.41
N GLU A 287 12.06 -1.98 15.63
CA GLU A 287 11.54 -3.27 16.09
C GLU A 287 12.39 -3.87 17.22
N LEU A 288 13.71 -3.86 17.09
CA LEU A 288 14.62 -4.38 18.11
C LEU A 288 14.46 -3.63 19.43
N LEU A 289 14.40 -2.30 19.39
CA LEU A 289 14.18 -1.49 20.59
C LEU A 289 12.78 -1.71 21.19
N LEU A 290 11.74 -1.86 20.36
CA LEU A 290 10.40 -2.20 20.85
C LEU A 290 10.38 -3.56 21.55
N LYS A 291 11.08 -4.56 21.00
CA LYS A 291 11.24 -5.88 21.62
C LYS A 291 12.00 -5.80 22.94
N CYS A 292 13.11 -5.07 22.97
CA CYS A 292 13.90 -4.87 24.20
C CYS A 292 13.10 -4.12 25.28
N LYS A 293 12.26 -3.16 24.89
CA LYS A 293 11.33 -2.49 25.82
C LYS A 293 10.29 -3.46 26.36
N ALA A 294 9.66 -4.24 25.48
CA ALA A 294 8.61 -5.19 25.84
C ALA A 294 9.11 -6.34 26.72
N SER A 295 10.34 -6.80 26.51
CA SER A 295 10.98 -7.84 27.33
C SER A 295 11.48 -7.33 28.69
N GLY A 296 11.56 -6.01 28.86
CA GLY A 296 12.16 -5.38 30.05
C GLY A 296 13.68 -5.31 30.03
N ALA A 297 14.34 -5.58 28.90
CA ALA A 297 15.78 -5.37 28.73
C ALA A 297 16.15 -3.88 28.71
N LEU A 298 15.28 -3.04 28.13
CA LEU A 298 15.41 -1.58 28.09
C LEU A 298 14.09 -0.89 28.51
N PRO A 299 13.66 -1.00 29.79
CA PRO A 299 12.33 -0.59 30.24
C PRO A 299 12.09 0.92 30.20
N HIS A 300 13.15 1.73 30.36
CA HIS A 300 13.11 3.19 30.39
C HIS A 300 13.11 3.85 28.99
N LEU A 301 13.07 3.09 27.89
CA LEU A 301 13.03 3.67 26.55
C LEU A 301 11.86 4.65 26.41
N SER A 302 12.11 5.78 25.75
CA SER A 302 11.12 6.86 25.55
C SER A 302 9.74 6.35 25.11
N GLY A 303 8.68 7.03 25.56
CA GLY A 303 7.31 6.84 25.06
C GLY A 303 7.12 7.22 23.60
N LYS A 304 8.10 7.90 22.99
CA LYS A 304 8.11 8.27 21.56
C LYS A 304 8.64 7.17 20.65
N LEU A 305 9.14 6.06 21.18
CA LEU A 305 9.55 4.91 20.39
C LEU A 305 8.40 4.40 19.50
N GLY A 306 8.70 4.22 18.22
CA GLY A 306 7.75 3.87 17.17
C GLY A 306 7.08 5.06 16.49
N HIS A 307 7.08 6.27 17.08
CA HIS A 307 6.41 7.43 16.49
C HIS A 307 7.21 8.06 15.35
N LYS A 308 6.53 8.92 14.56
CA LYS A 308 7.14 9.67 13.46
C LYS A 308 7.75 8.72 12.40
N TYR A 309 7.05 7.65 12.06
CA TYR A 309 7.43 6.78 10.95
C TYR A 309 6.90 7.36 9.63
N PHE A 310 7.70 7.32 8.56
CA PHE A 310 7.36 7.90 7.26
C PHE A 310 7.70 6.95 6.12
N ALA A 311 6.86 6.97 5.07
CA ALA A 311 7.01 6.18 3.86
C ALA A 311 7.75 6.94 2.73
N ASN A 312 8.21 8.18 3.02
CA ASN A 312 8.88 9.07 2.07
C ASN A 312 8.04 9.46 0.85
N ALA A 313 6.72 9.34 0.97
CA ALA A 313 5.79 9.44 -0.15
C ALA A 313 6.25 8.65 -1.40
N ASP A 314 6.86 7.48 -1.22
CA ASP A 314 7.31 6.66 -2.35
C ASP A 314 6.11 6.23 -3.20
N ALA A 315 6.13 6.49 -4.50
CA ALA A 315 5.13 5.99 -5.44
C ALA A 315 5.77 5.46 -6.73
N VAL A 316 5.12 4.48 -7.35
CA VAL A 316 5.61 3.82 -8.57
C VAL A 316 4.51 3.82 -9.63
N GLY A 317 4.87 4.24 -10.85
CA GLY A 317 4.02 4.19 -12.04
C GLY A 317 4.70 3.46 -13.19
N LEU A 318 3.91 2.75 -13.99
CA LEU A 318 4.36 2.04 -15.18
C LEU A 318 3.53 2.53 -16.38
N ALA A 319 4.17 3.11 -17.39
CA ALA A 319 3.51 3.46 -18.64
C ALA A 319 3.80 2.37 -19.67
N TYR A 320 2.75 1.69 -20.10
CA TYR A 320 2.78 0.59 -21.05
C TYR A 320 2.45 1.05 -22.46
N ASP A 321 2.82 0.21 -23.44
CA ASP A 321 2.55 0.42 -24.87
C ASP A 321 3.13 1.73 -25.43
N VAL A 322 4.28 2.14 -24.89
CA VAL A 322 5.02 3.29 -25.43
C VAL A 322 5.48 2.94 -26.84
N LYS A 323 5.19 3.76 -27.84
CA LYS A 323 5.46 3.44 -29.25
C LYS A 323 6.94 3.31 -29.57
N GLN A 324 7.76 4.11 -28.90
CA GLN A 324 9.21 4.08 -29.02
C GLN A 324 9.83 3.22 -27.91
N PRO A 325 10.91 2.47 -28.21
CA PRO A 325 11.59 1.67 -27.20
C PRO A 325 12.24 2.60 -26.17
N VAL A 326 11.79 2.48 -24.92
CA VAL A 326 12.32 3.16 -23.74
C VAL A 326 13.55 2.42 -23.21
N GLU A 327 13.60 1.10 -23.39
CA GLU A 327 14.65 0.20 -22.88
C GLU A 327 14.94 0.45 -21.39
N PRO A 328 13.97 0.22 -20.48
CA PRO A 328 14.12 0.53 -19.05
C PRO A 328 15.31 -0.19 -18.39
N CYS A 329 15.72 -1.32 -18.95
CA CYS A 329 16.85 -2.14 -18.50
C CYS A 329 18.22 -1.65 -18.98
N SER A 330 18.28 -0.67 -19.88
CA SER A 330 19.53 -0.13 -20.42
C SER A 330 20.06 0.98 -19.52
N GLY A 331 21.31 0.86 -19.07
CA GLY A 331 21.95 1.82 -18.17
C GLY A 331 21.68 1.59 -16.67
N PRO A 332 22.05 2.56 -15.81
CA PRO A 332 21.65 2.57 -14.41
C PRO A 332 20.12 2.59 -14.24
N THR A 333 19.60 2.08 -13.11
CA THR A 333 18.15 2.09 -12.81
C THR A 333 17.55 3.49 -12.92
N ILE A 334 18.24 4.52 -12.42
CA ILE A 334 17.79 5.92 -12.48
C ILE A 334 18.84 6.74 -13.22
N THR A 335 18.42 7.56 -14.19
CA THR A 335 19.33 8.41 -14.96
C THR A 335 18.91 9.87 -15.03
N THR A 336 17.67 10.18 -14.66
CA THR A 336 17.04 11.48 -14.73
C THR A 336 16.20 11.75 -13.50
N SER A 337 16.00 13.01 -13.19
CA SER A 337 15.14 13.48 -12.11
C SER A 337 14.49 14.79 -12.54
N LEU A 338 13.26 15.00 -12.10
CA LEU A 338 12.54 16.24 -12.24
C LEU A 338 12.01 16.69 -10.88
N LEU A 339 12.27 17.95 -10.53
CA LEU A 339 11.78 18.57 -9.32
C LEU A 339 10.37 19.13 -9.52
N TYR A 340 9.41 18.66 -8.72
CA TYR A 340 8.12 19.32 -8.57
C TYR A 340 8.10 20.10 -7.26
N HIS A 341 7.84 21.41 -7.37
CA HIS A 341 7.74 22.30 -6.21
C HIS A 341 6.58 23.27 -6.42
N ARG A 342 5.52 23.15 -5.63
CA ARG A 342 4.37 24.07 -5.65
C ARG A 342 4.27 24.81 -4.32
N ASN A 343 4.26 26.14 -4.40
CA ASN A 343 3.97 26.97 -3.23
C ASN A 343 2.47 26.95 -2.95
N GLY A 344 2.08 26.24 -1.90
CA GLY A 344 0.70 26.26 -1.42
C GLY A 344 0.32 27.61 -0.82
N ASN A 345 -0.97 27.95 -0.82
CA ASN A 345 -1.47 29.07 -0.01
C ASN A 345 -1.31 28.73 1.48
N PRO A 346 -0.54 29.50 2.28
CA PRO A 346 -0.28 29.18 3.68
C PRO A 346 -1.54 28.97 4.54
N ALA A 347 -2.69 29.52 4.13
CA ALA A 347 -3.96 29.39 4.83
C ALA A 347 -4.77 28.12 4.46
N HIS A 348 -4.53 27.51 3.30
CA HIS A 348 -5.44 26.49 2.72
C HIS A 348 -4.77 25.30 2.03
N ASP A 349 -3.59 25.47 1.42
CA ASP A 349 -2.89 24.41 0.69
C ASP A 349 -1.48 24.26 1.24
N ARG A 350 -1.06 23.01 1.50
CA ARG A 350 0.32 22.72 1.91
C ARG A 350 1.23 22.80 0.67
N PRO A 351 2.48 23.28 0.79
CA PRO A 351 3.43 23.19 -0.30
C PRO A 351 3.63 21.71 -0.68
N GLU A 352 3.59 21.44 -1.98
CA GLU A 352 3.84 20.11 -2.53
C GLU A 352 5.23 20.06 -3.09
N TRP A 353 6.00 19.07 -2.65
CA TRP A 353 7.38 18.90 -3.00
C TRP A 353 7.65 17.41 -3.22
N PHE A 354 8.05 17.04 -4.43
CA PHE A 354 8.42 15.67 -4.76
C PHE A 354 9.37 15.62 -5.97
N LEU A 355 10.07 14.50 -6.12
CA LEU A 355 10.90 14.17 -7.26
C LEU A 355 10.20 13.13 -8.12
N LEU A 356 10.15 13.36 -9.42
CA LEU A 356 9.82 12.34 -10.41
C LEU A 356 11.12 11.86 -11.07
N GLN A 357 11.41 10.57 -10.98
CA GLN A 357 12.59 9.93 -11.55
C GLN A 357 12.16 8.90 -12.58
N ASP A 358 12.98 8.70 -13.61
CA ASP A 358 12.85 7.50 -14.44
C ASP A 358 13.35 6.28 -13.66
N GLY A 359 12.73 5.14 -13.91
CA GLY A 359 13.13 3.87 -13.33
C GLY A 359 13.68 2.91 -14.37
N GLY A 360 14.23 1.82 -13.86
CA GLY A 360 14.61 0.65 -14.61
C GLY A 360 14.29 -0.58 -13.80
N TYR A 361 14.36 -1.74 -14.44
CA TYR A 361 14.33 -3.00 -13.74
C TYR A 361 15.40 -3.93 -14.32
N PRO A 362 15.96 -4.83 -13.49
CA PRO A 362 16.85 -5.87 -13.97
C PRO A 362 16.23 -6.65 -15.13
N PRO A 363 16.96 -6.93 -16.22
CA PRO A 363 16.47 -7.77 -17.32
C PRO A 363 15.85 -9.08 -16.86
N SER A 364 16.40 -9.69 -15.79
CA SER A 364 15.89 -10.94 -15.23
C SER A 364 14.51 -10.84 -14.56
N LEU A 365 14.07 -9.63 -14.22
CA LEU A 365 12.75 -9.37 -13.62
C LEU A 365 11.70 -8.94 -14.65
N LYS A 366 12.04 -8.91 -15.95
CA LYS A 366 11.13 -8.46 -17.03
C LYS A 366 9.76 -9.18 -16.97
N GLU A 367 9.75 -10.49 -16.77
CA GLU A 367 8.51 -11.27 -16.66
C GLU A 367 7.68 -10.93 -15.42
N VAL A 368 8.33 -10.63 -14.28
CA VAL A 368 7.66 -10.19 -13.04
C VAL A 368 6.99 -8.83 -13.26
N PHE A 369 7.66 -7.91 -13.95
CA PHE A 369 7.08 -6.59 -14.28
C PHE A 369 5.92 -6.70 -15.30
N GLY A 370 5.91 -7.76 -16.11
CA GLY A 370 4.77 -8.14 -16.96
C GLY A 370 3.51 -8.53 -16.18
N MET A 371 3.65 -9.04 -14.95
CA MET A 371 2.49 -9.37 -14.10
C MET A 371 1.65 -8.15 -13.74
N PHE A 372 2.25 -6.96 -13.64
CA PHE A 372 1.52 -5.71 -13.39
C PHE A 372 0.63 -5.28 -14.58
N ARG A 373 0.81 -5.91 -15.75
CA ARG A 373 -0.01 -5.72 -16.95
C ARG A 373 -1.19 -6.71 -17.02
N ALA A 374 -1.16 -7.77 -16.21
CA ALA A 374 -2.16 -8.84 -16.24
C ALA A 374 -3.52 -8.34 -15.70
N PRO A 375 -4.63 -8.44 -16.47
CA PRO A 375 -5.98 -8.04 -16.03
C PRO A 375 -6.58 -8.91 -14.90
N ILE A 376 -5.81 -9.86 -14.37
CA ILE A 376 -6.32 -11.06 -13.70
C ILE A 376 -6.68 -10.85 -12.24
N TRP A 377 -6.50 -9.63 -11.71
CA TRP A 377 -7.15 -9.33 -10.44
C TRP A 377 -8.68 -9.17 -10.57
N PHE A 378 -9.22 -8.78 -11.73
CA PHE A 378 -10.66 -8.83 -11.99
C PHE A 378 -10.96 -8.89 -13.49
N GLY A 379 -11.11 -10.09 -14.09
CA GLY A 379 -11.47 -10.09 -15.51
C GLY A 379 -11.76 -11.36 -16.31
N ARG A 380 -11.65 -12.60 -15.79
CA ARG A 380 -12.20 -13.77 -16.50
C ARG A 380 -12.41 -15.03 -15.64
N ASN A 381 -13.06 -14.90 -14.49
CA ASN A 381 -13.91 -15.97 -13.93
C ASN A 381 -14.67 -15.46 -12.70
N ARG A 382 -15.99 -15.54 -12.76
CA ARG A 382 -16.94 -15.10 -11.73
C ARG A 382 -17.04 -16.08 -10.55
N TYR A 383 -15.94 -16.76 -10.18
CA TYR A 383 -15.95 -17.94 -9.30
C TYR A 383 -14.90 -17.97 -8.18
N LEU A 384 -14.34 -16.83 -7.77
CA LEU A 384 -13.38 -16.78 -6.65
C LEU A 384 -13.73 -15.77 -5.55
N GLU A 385 -15.01 -15.45 -5.35
CA GLU A 385 -15.45 -14.62 -4.21
C GLU A 385 -15.79 -15.43 -2.94
N ARG A 386 -15.46 -16.73 -2.85
CA ARG A 386 -15.78 -17.55 -1.66
C ARG A 386 -14.70 -18.52 -1.18
N ALA A 387 -13.42 -18.21 -1.34
CA ALA A 387 -12.35 -18.94 -0.64
C ALA A 387 -11.64 -18.01 0.36
N PRO A 388 -11.61 -18.33 1.68
CA PRO A 388 -10.88 -17.53 2.64
C PRO A 388 -9.37 -17.65 2.39
N HIS A 389 -8.72 -16.50 2.26
CA HIS A 389 -7.28 -16.23 2.08
C HIS A 389 -6.31 -17.11 2.91
N ARG A 390 -6.80 -17.80 3.95
CA ARG A 390 -6.06 -18.74 4.80
C ARG A 390 -5.64 -20.03 4.10
N GLN A 391 -6.43 -20.58 3.18
CA GLN A 391 -6.08 -21.86 2.53
C GLN A 391 -4.94 -21.71 1.51
N TYR A 392 -4.87 -20.57 0.83
CA TYR A 392 -3.74 -20.23 -0.05
C TYR A 392 -2.44 -20.01 0.73
N LEU A 393 -2.51 -19.34 1.88
CA LEU A 393 -1.38 -19.19 2.80
C LEU A 393 -0.95 -20.53 3.40
N GLN A 394 -1.88 -21.43 3.70
CA GLN A 394 -1.56 -22.79 4.17
C GLN A 394 -0.91 -23.64 3.09
N LEU A 395 -1.39 -23.56 1.85
CA LEU A 395 -0.79 -24.25 0.71
C LEU A 395 0.63 -23.70 0.42
N ALA A 396 0.78 -22.38 0.43
CA ALA A 396 2.09 -21.73 0.29
C ALA A 396 3.03 -22.09 1.45
N GLN A 397 2.54 -22.17 2.70
CA GLN A 397 3.31 -22.60 3.87
C GLN A 397 3.68 -24.08 3.82
N GLN A 398 2.79 -24.96 3.32
CA GLN A 398 3.05 -26.38 3.15
C GLN A 398 4.05 -26.65 2.02
N LEU A 399 3.98 -25.90 0.91
CA LEU A 399 5.01 -25.90 -0.14
C LEU A 399 6.34 -25.34 0.37
N LYS A 400 6.30 -24.28 1.20
CA LYS A 400 7.48 -23.68 1.85
C LYS A 400 8.15 -24.63 2.83
N ALA A 401 7.38 -25.47 3.55
CA ALA A 401 7.91 -26.53 4.41
C ALA A 401 8.45 -27.72 3.61
N PHE A 402 7.82 -28.07 2.48
CA PHE A 402 8.26 -29.15 1.59
C PHE A 402 9.56 -28.82 0.83
N LEU A 403 9.78 -27.56 0.48
CA LEU A 403 10.99 -27.09 -0.17
C LEU A 403 12.17 -26.88 0.80
N ALA A 404 11.90 -26.79 2.10
CA ALA A 404 12.91 -26.50 3.13
C ALA A 404 13.51 -27.74 3.82
N ASP A 405 13.08 -28.96 3.49
CA ASP A 405 13.58 -30.20 4.12
C ASP A 405 14.72 -30.83 3.28
N GLU A 406 15.97 -30.51 3.62
CA GLU A 406 17.18 -31.04 2.95
C GLU A 406 17.64 -32.43 3.49
N GLY A 407 16.89 -33.05 4.41
CA GLY A 407 17.36 -34.18 5.22
C GLY A 407 16.84 -35.59 4.88
N GLY A 408 16.52 -35.94 3.62
CA GLY A 408 15.91 -37.25 3.30
C GLY A 408 16.25 -37.85 1.94
N ILE A 409 16.86 -39.05 1.97
CA ILE A 409 17.41 -39.85 0.86
C ILE A 409 16.55 -39.87 -0.42
N ALA A 410 17.20 -39.52 -1.54
CA ALA A 410 16.65 -39.25 -2.88
C ALA A 410 16.00 -40.42 -3.66
N ARG A 411 15.60 -41.53 -3.02
CA ARG A 411 15.05 -42.70 -3.74
C ARG A 411 13.56 -42.93 -3.65
N ASP A 412 12.80 -42.07 -2.96
CA ASP A 412 11.34 -42.19 -3.01
C ASP A 412 10.55 -40.88 -2.93
N ARG A 413 11.00 -39.85 -3.67
CA ARG A 413 10.20 -38.63 -3.86
C ARG A 413 8.93 -38.90 -4.69
N THR A 414 8.98 -39.86 -5.61
CA THR A 414 7.87 -40.15 -6.53
C THR A 414 6.75 -40.95 -5.87
N ALA A 415 7.01 -41.93 -4.98
CA ALA A 415 5.91 -42.60 -4.28
C ALA A 415 5.32 -41.71 -3.16
N ARG A 416 6.11 -40.85 -2.52
CA ARG A 416 5.60 -39.89 -1.52
C ARG A 416 4.81 -38.73 -2.11
N VAL A 417 5.18 -38.24 -3.30
CA VAL A 417 4.32 -37.30 -4.07
C VAL A 417 3.04 -38.00 -4.54
N ARG A 418 3.11 -39.28 -4.90
CA ARG A 418 1.92 -40.09 -5.23
C ARG A 418 1.04 -40.34 -4.00
N GLU A 419 1.63 -40.45 -2.81
CA GLU A 419 0.94 -40.55 -1.52
C GLU A 419 0.35 -39.21 -1.05
N LEU A 420 1.02 -38.08 -1.33
CA LEU A 420 0.52 -36.71 -1.12
C LEU A 420 -0.64 -36.35 -2.05
N LEU A 421 -0.56 -36.77 -3.32
CA LEU A 421 -1.66 -36.66 -4.28
C LEU A 421 -2.81 -37.61 -3.94
N HIS A 422 -2.51 -38.78 -3.35
CA HIS A 422 -3.52 -39.69 -2.81
C HIS A 422 -4.21 -39.12 -1.56
N HIS A 423 -3.48 -38.42 -0.68
CA HIS A 423 -4.03 -37.66 0.45
C HIS A 423 -4.84 -36.44 0.01
N PHE A 424 -4.47 -35.77 -1.08
CA PHE A 424 -5.26 -34.66 -1.64
C PHE A 424 -6.61 -35.13 -2.19
N ASN A 425 -6.68 -36.38 -2.69
CA ASN A 425 -7.92 -37.01 -3.13
C ASN A 425 -8.71 -37.72 -2.01
N THR A 426 -8.18 -37.82 -0.78
CA THR A 426 -8.86 -38.48 0.36
C THR A 426 -9.00 -37.60 1.61
N GLY A 427 -8.56 -36.34 1.55
CA GLY A 427 -8.56 -35.35 2.64
C GLY A 427 -9.90 -34.72 2.99
N ALA A 428 -11.03 -35.36 2.66
CA ALA A 428 -12.32 -35.08 3.28
C ALA A 428 -12.74 -36.26 4.16
N ARG A 429 -11.92 -36.60 5.17
CA ARG A 429 -12.35 -37.22 6.45
C ARG A 429 -11.17 -37.39 7.44
N ALA A 430 -11.40 -36.83 8.63
CA ALA A 430 -10.81 -37.15 9.95
C ALA A 430 -9.56 -36.38 10.44
N MET A 431 -9.83 -35.38 11.30
CA MET A 431 -9.01 -35.05 12.49
C MET A 431 -8.98 -36.23 13.49
N PRO A 432 -7.95 -36.33 14.34
CA PRO A 432 -7.88 -37.34 15.39
C PRO A 432 -8.90 -37.09 16.52
N ARG A 433 -9.68 -38.12 16.83
CA ARG A 433 -10.40 -38.25 18.12
C ARG A 433 -9.41 -38.78 19.17
N SER A 434 -9.29 -38.07 20.28
CA SER A 434 -8.78 -38.63 21.53
C SER A 434 -9.74 -39.73 22.04
N SER A 435 -9.12 -40.79 22.59
CA SER A 435 -9.67 -41.77 23.53
C SER A 435 -11.05 -42.39 23.24
N ASN A 436 -11.07 -43.55 22.57
CA ASN A 436 -11.55 -44.81 23.17
C ASN A 436 -11.36 -45.98 22.21
N ARG A 437 -10.48 -46.92 22.59
CA ARG A 437 -10.39 -48.26 22.00
C ARG A 437 -11.56 -49.09 22.50
N SER A 438 -12.45 -49.48 21.61
CA SER A 438 -13.15 -50.78 21.56
C SER A 438 -14.13 -50.71 20.39
N TRP A 439 -14.41 -51.85 19.74
CA TRP A 439 -15.24 -52.01 18.55
C TRP A 439 -14.53 -51.93 17.18
N VAL A 440 -13.50 -52.77 17.02
CA VAL A 440 -13.31 -53.51 15.76
C VAL A 440 -13.88 -54.90 15.99
N ARG A 441 -14.99 -55.25 15.31
CA ARG A 441 -15.40 -56.60 14.86
C ARG A 441 -16.88 -56.60 14.49
N ALA A 442 -17.18 -56.18 13.27
CA ALA A 442 -18.29 -56.69 12.45
C ALA A 442 -18.17 -55.99 11.09
N LEU A 443 -18.51 -56.68 10.01
CA LEU A 443 -18.50 -56.21 8.61
C LEU A 443 -17.19 -56.38 7.85
N SER A 444 -16.60 -57.57 7.97
CA SER A 444 -15.86 -58.21 6.88
C SER A 444 -16.63 -59.48 6.46
N ALA A 445 -17.75 -59.34 5.74
CA ALA A 445 -18.41 -60.45 5.02
C ALA A 445 -19.57 -59.96 4.13
N GLY A 446 -19.62 -60.42 2.88
CA GLY A 446 -20.78 -60.38 1.95
C GLY A 446 -20.87 -59.11 1.11
N HIS A 447 -20.50 -59.07 -0.18
CA HIS A 447 -21.22 -59.63 -1.34
C HIS A 447 -22.75 -59.49 -1.26
N GLY A 448 -23.35 -58.73 -2.20
CA GLY A 448 -24.75 -58.92 -2.59
C GLY A 448 -25.57 -57.66 -2.89
N ASN A 449 -25.89 -57.48 -4.17
CA ASN A 449 -27.04 -56.80 -4.78
C ASN A 449 -28.14 -56.12 -3.93
N SER A 450 -28.48 -54.91 -4.39
CA SER A 450 -29.84 -54.38 -4.65
C SER A 450 -30.77 -53.90 -3.51
N ARG A 451 -31.33 -52.70 -3.77
CA ARG A 451 -32.62 -52.10 -3.32
C ARG A 451 -32.70 -51.34 -1.98
N GLN A 452 -33.16 -50.07 -2.13
CA GLN A 452 -34.05 -49.22 -1.31
C GLN A 452 -33.81 -49.09 0.20
N HIS A 453 -33.63 -47.83 0.66
CA HIS A 453 -33.90 -47.43 2.04
C HIS A 453 -34.71 -46.13 2.13
N ASP A 454 -35.79 -46.22 2.92
CA ASP A 454 -36.77 -45.21 3.29
C ASP A 454 -36.21 -44.11 4.23
N GLY A 455 -36.88 -42.95 4.23
CA GLY A 455 -36.45 -41.69 4.86
C GLY A 455 -36.43 -41.66 6.40
N HIS A 456 -35.61 -40.76 6.94
CA HIS A 456 -35.48 -40.50 8.38
C HIS A 456 -36.55 -39.53 8.89
N SER A 457 -37.14 -39.82 10.06
CA SER A 457 -38.10 -38.95 10.75
C SER A 457 -37.52 -38.36 12.04
N PHE A 458 -37.70 -37.06 12.25
CA PHE A 458 -37.23 -36.31 13.42
C PHE A 458 -38.39 -35.87 14.32
N ARG A 459 -38.17 -35.90 15.63
CA ARG A 459 -39.10 -35.40 16.65
C ARG A 459 -38.55 -34.17 17.33
N PHE A 460 -39.38 -33.15 17.54
CA PHE A 460 -39.05 -32.00 18.38
C PHE A 460 -40.29 -31.49 19.13
N VAL A 461 -40.07 -30.87 20.28
CA VAL A 461 -41.11 -30.32 21.15
C VAL A 461 -41.09 -28.81 21.05
N SER A 462 -42.24 -28.19 20.78
CA SER A 462 -42.37 -26.73 20.82
C SER A 462 -42.90 -26.26 22.17
N HIS A 463 -42.35 -25.16 22.68
CA HIS A 463 -42.85 -24.45 23.85
C HIS A 463 -43.29 -23.05 23.44
N ALA A 464 -44.59 -22.77 23.53
CA ALA A 464 -45.09 -21.41 23.57
C ALA A 464 -45.16 -20.98 25.04
N ASP A 465 -44.82 -19.72 25.32
CA ASP A 465 -44.71 -19.15 26.67
C ASP A 465 -45.85 -19.58 27.60
N GLY A 466 -45.48 -20.37 28.62
CA GLY A 466 -46.33 -20.67 29.78
C GLY A 466 -47.12 -21.99 29.81
N GLY A 467 -46.93 -22.95 28.89
CA GLY A 467 -47.65 -24.24 28.92
C GLY A 467 -46.82 -25.48 28.55
N LEU A 468 -47.25 -26.67 29.03
CA LEU A 468 -46.64 -27.99 28.76
C LEU A 468 -46.50 -28.24 27.25
N GLY A 469 -45.27 -28.53 26.81
CA GLY A 469 -44.87 -28.60 25.40
C GLY A 469 -45.52 -29.74 24.62
N GLN A 470 -45.81 -29.49 23.34
CA GLN A 470 -46.41 -30.46 22.42
C GLN A 470 -45.34 -30.99 21.45
N GLU A 471 -45.29 -32.32 21.30
CA GLU A 471 -44.27 -33.04 20.52
C GLU A 471 -44.73 -33.24 19.07
N HIS A 472 -43.93 -32.79 18.11
CA HIS A 472 -44.17 -32.92 16.66
C HIS A 472 -43.18 -33.89 16.03
N THR A 473 -43.66 -34.73 15.11
CA THR A 473 -42.82 -35.65 14.31
C THR A 473 -42.89 -35.26 12.84
N VAL A 474 -41.75 -34.99 12.22
CA VAL A 474 -41.63 -34.68 10.79
C VAL A 474 -40.82 -35.79 10.11
N SER A 475 -41.39 -36.39 9.05
CA SER A 475 -40.70 -37.39 8.21
C SER A 475 -40.20 -36.72 6.93
N ILE A 476 -38.92 -36.86 6.60
CA ILE A 476 -38.30 -36.26 5.41
C ILE A 476 -38.34 -37.28 4.26
N PRO A 477 -39.06 -37.04 3.15
CA PRO A 477 -38.97 -37.91 1.97
C PRO A 477 -37.67 -37.65 1.20
N ALA A 478 -37.18 -38.67 0.50
CA ALA A 478 -35.81 -38.73 -0.05
C ALA A 478 -35.54 -37.87 -1.31
N ASP A 479 -36.45 -36.97 -1.71
CA ASP A 479 -36.27 -36.13 -2.90
C ASP A 479 -36.42 -34.61 -2.63
N VAL A 480 -35.64 -33.80 -3.35
CA VAL A 480 -35.59 -32.33 -3.19
C VAL A 480 -36.95 -31.67 -3.55
N GLY A 481 -37.74 -32.29 -4.42
CA GLY A 481 -39.04 -31.78 -4.83
C GLY A 481 -40.09 -31.79 -3.71
N SER A 482 -40.07 -32.81 -2.86
CA SER A 482 -40.96 -32.95 -1.71
C SER A 482 -40.56 -32.07 -0.53
N VAL A 483 -39.26 -31.78 -0.36
CA VAL A 483 -38.77 -30.74 0.57
C VAL A 483 -39.23 -29.35 0.15
N LEU A 484 -39.11 -29.00 -1.12
CA LEU A 484 -39.61 -27.71 -1.65
C LEU A 484 -41.13 -27.60 -1.53
N THR A 485 -41.87 -28.70 -1.69
CA THR A 485 -43.33 -28.74 -1.44
C THR A 485 -43.66 -28.47 0.02
N SER A 486 -42.87 -29.03 0.93
CA SER A 486 -43.07 -28.85 2.38
C SER A 486 -42.69 -27.46 2.85
N LEU A 487 -41.82 -26.75 2.11
CA LEU A 487 -41.47 -25.35 2.40
C LEU A 487 -42.52 -24.36 1.87
N GLU A 488 -43.25 -24.71 0.81
CA GLU A 488 -44.30 -23.86 0.21
C GLU A 488 -45.42 -23.48 1.20
N GLN A 489 -45.71 -24.33 2.19
CA GLN A 489 -46.71 -24.04 3.22
C GLN A 489 -46.29 -22.93 4.19
N TYR A 490 -44.99 -22.59 4.24
CA TYR A 490 -44.44 -21.52 5.08
C TYR A 490 -44.14 -20.24 4.28
N VAL A 491 -44.36 -20.26 2.95
CA VAL A 491 -44.17 -19.09 2.08
C VAL A 491 -45.40 -18.17 2.17
N PRO A 492 -45.24 -16.86 2.47
CA PRO A 492 -46.34 -15.90 2.46
C PRO A 492 -47.09 -15.91 1.12
N SER A 493 -48.42 -15.80 1.16
CA SER A 493 -49.30 -15.95 -0.02
C SER A 493 -48.93 -15.05 -1.21
N GLN A 494 -48.33 -13.89 -0.95
CA GLN A 494 -47.90 -12.91 -1.97
C GLN A 494 -46.66 -13.35 -2.77
N LEU A 495 -45.87 -14.30 -2.25
CA LEU A 495 -44.63 -14.80 -2.86
C LEU A 495 -44.76 -16.23 -3.41
N LYS A 496 -45.94 -16.83 -3.24
CA LYS A 496 -46.17 -18.25 -3.54
C LYS A 496 -45.97 -18.58 -5.02
N GLN A 497 -46.40 -17.69 -5.91
CA GLN A 497 -46.22 -17.86 -7.35
C GLN A 497 -44.73 -17.82 -7.76
N ILE A 498 -43.96 -16.88 -7.21
CA ILE A 498 -42.52 -16.75 -7.50
C ILE A 498 -41.75 -17.98 -7.01
N PHE A 499 -42.14 -18.51 -5.84
CA PHE A 499 -41.56 -19.74 -5.30
C PHE A 499 -41.91 -20.96 -6.16
N GLN A 500 -43.13 -21.04 -6.69
CA GLN A 500 -43.55 -22.09 -7.62
C GLN A 500 -42.79 -22.03 -8.95
N ASP A 501 -42.57 -20.84 -9.49
CA ASP A 501 -41.84 -20.64 -10.75
C ASP A 501 -40.34 -21.01 -10.57
N PHE A 502 -39.71 -20.54 -9.47
CA PHE A 502 -38.35 -20.91 -9.10
C PHE A 502 -38.17 -22.42 -8.92
N ARG A 503 -39.13 -23.08 -8.25
CA ARG A 503 -39.14 -24.52 -8.06
C ARG A 503 -39.21 -25.28 -9.39
N SER A 504 -40.02 -24.79 -10.35
CA SER A 504 -40.14 -25.41 -11.67
C SER A 504 -38.81 -25.35 -12.41
N GLU A 505 -38.16 -24.18 -12.45
CA GLU A 505 -36.86 -24.01 -13.13
C GLU A 505 -35.74 -24.82 -12.47
N LEU A 506 -35.73 -24.88 -11.13
CA LEU A 506 -34.74 -25.64 -10.38
C LEU A 506 -34.90 -27.15 -10.60
N SER A 507 -36.13 -27.64 -10.74
CA SER A 507 -36.42 -29.05 -11.02
C SER A 507 -35.95 -29.48 -12.41
N ASP A 508 -35.99 -28.57 -13.40
CA ASP A 508 -35.53 -28.83 -14.76
C ASP A 508 -33.99 -28.80 -14.89
N LEU A 509 -33.28 -28.12 -13.97
CA LEU A 509 -31.83 -27.91 -14.02
C LEU A 509 -30.98 -28.99 -13.31
N LEU A 510 -31.56 -29.87 -12.50
CA LEU A 510 -30.81 -30.78 -11.64
C LEU A 510 -30.56 -32.18 -12.27
N THR A 511 -29.31 -32.46 -12.65
CA THR A 511 -28.83 -33.83 -12.95
C THR A 511 -28.66 -34.66 -11.66
N ASN A 512 -28.57 -35.99 -11.79
CA ASN A 512 -28.54 -36.92 -10.64
C ASN A 512 -27.40 -36.66 -9.64
N GLU A 513 -26.25 -36.12 -10.07
CA GLU A 513 -25.11 -35.80 -9.16
C GLU A 513 -25.38 -34.56 -8.28
N LEU A 514 -26.12 -33.56 -8.79
CA LEU A 514 -26.48 -32.37 -8.02
C LEU A 514 -27.57 -32.64 -6.96
N ARG A 515 -28.29 -33.77 -7.06
CA ARG A 515 -29.31 -34.17 -6.07
C ARG A 515 -28.70 -34.55 -4.72
N GLU A 516 -27.47 -35.10 -4.68
CA GLU A 516 -26.78 -35.40 -3.42
C GLU A 516 -26.20 -34.15 -2.75
N GLU A 517 -25.67 -33.19 -3.52
CA GLU A 517 -25.20 -31.91 -2.97
C GLU A 517 -26.37 -31.04 -2.48
N ALA A 518 -27.49 -31.00 -3.22
CA ALA A 518 -28.69 -30.27 -2.80
C ALA A 518 -29.32 -30.84 -1.51
N ARG A 519 -29.19 -32.15 -1.29
CA ARG A 519 -29.61 -32.82 -0.04
C ARG A 519 -28.72 -32.39 1.14
N ASN A 520 -27.40 -32.34 0.94
CA ASN A 520 -26.45 -31.87 1.97
C ASN A 520 -26.62 -30.38 2.29
N ILE A 521 -26.96 -29.56 1.28
CA ILE A 521 -27.26 -28.13 1.47
C ILE A 521 -28.60 -27.94 2.20
N SER A 522 -29.61 -28.77 1.92
CA SER A 522 -30.90 -28.71 2.66
C SER A 522 -30.74 -29.09 4.13
N GLU A 523 -29.91 -30.09 4.45
CA GLU A 523 -29.59 -30.46 5.84
C GLU A 523 -28.84 -29.33 6.57
N ALA A 524 -27.92 -28.63 5.88
CA ALA A 524 -27.19 -27.49 6.43
C ALA A 524 -28.05 -26.21 6.60
N VAL A 525 -28.97 -25.96 5.68
CA VAL A 525 -29.91 -24.83 5.74
C VAL A 525 -30.95 -25.05 6.83
N LEU A 526 -31.41 -26.28 7.06
CA LEU A 526 -32.34 -26.61 8.15
C LEU A 526 -31.66 -26.58 9.53
N ALA A 527 -30.37 -26.94 9.62
CA ALA A 527 -29.59 -26.78 10.86
C ALA A 527 -29.33 -25.30 11.23
N ALA A 528 -29.34 -24.40 10.24
CA ALA A 528 -29.18 -22.96 10.45
C ALA A 528 -30.48 -22.24 10.88
N LEU A 529 -31.62 -22.93 10.90
CA LEU A 529 -32.95 -22.36 11.14
C LEU A 529 -33.50 -22.63 12.56
N GLU A 530 -32.65 -22.91 13.54
CA GLU A 530 -33.04 -22.76 14.96
C GLU A 530 -33.37 -21.28 15.30
N PRO A 531 -34.35 -21.01 16.17
CA PRO A 531 -35.20 -19.83 16.06
C PRO A 531 -34.52 -18.56 16.61
N LYS A 532 -33.75 -17.89 15.77
CA LYS A 532 -33.52 -16.44 15.88
C LYS A 532 -33.91 -15.82 14.54
N GLY A 533 -34.97 -15.02 14.56
CA GLY A 533 -35.66 -14.47 13.38
C GLY A 533 -34.79 -13.62 12.46
N ILE A 534 -33.97 -14.28 11.64
CA ILE A 534 -33.02 -13.67 10.69
C ILE A 534 -33.52 -13.74 9.24
N LEU A 535 -34.64 -14.44 8.96
CA LEU A 535 -35.10 -14.66 7.59
C LEU A 535 -35.82 -13.46 6.94
N GLY A 536 -36.19 -12.43 7.70
CA GLY A 536 -36.93 -11.26 7.18
C GLY A 536 -36.05 -10.18 6.52
N SER A 537 -34.77 -10.08 6.86
CA SER A 537 -33.92 -8.94 6.48
C SER A 537 -32.91 -9.23 5.35
N LEU A 538 -32.70 -10.50 4.99
CA LEU A 538 -31.67 -10.88 4.00
C LEU A 538 -32.20 -11.19 2.59
N LEU A 539 -33.49 -11.47 2.42
CA LEU A 539 -34.02 -11.93 1.12
C LEU A 539 -34.71 -10.86 0.27
N HIS A 540 -34.94 -9.65 0.79
CA HIS A 540 -35.61 -8.60 0.02
C HIS A 540 -34.73 -7.87 -1.03
N PRO A 541 -33.39 -7.75 -0.88
CA PRO A 541 -32.56 -7.12 -1.90
C PRO A 541 -32.13 -8.06 -3.05
N LEU A 542 -31.96 -9.36 -2.79
CA LEU A 542 -31.35 -10.30 -3.75
C LEU A 542 -32.31 -10.78 -4.84
N VAL A 543 -33.62 -10.85 -4.57
CA VAL A 543 -34.61 -11.31 -5.57
C VAL A 543 -34.94 -10.22 -6.60
N ARG A 544 -34.64 -8.94 -6.34
CA ARG A 544 -34.84 -7.84 -7.31
C ARG A 544 -33.67 -7.62 -8.28
N MET A 545 -32.52 -8.28 -8.08
CA MET A 545 -31.33 -8.12 -8.93
C MET A 545 -31.26 -9.09 -10.11
N ALA A 546 -32.30 -9.91 -10.34
CA ALA A 546 -32.36 -10.84 -11.45
C ALA A 546 -33.14 -10.25 -12.66
N VAL A 547 -32.40 -10.04 -13.77
CA VAL A 547 -32.83 -10.11 -15.20
C VAL A 547 -33.39 -8.80 -15.81
N PRO A 548 -32.86 -8.32 -16.98
CA PRO A 548 -33.05 -9.00 -18.27
C PRO A 548 -31.77 -9.43 -19.02
N ALA A 549 -31.60 -10.75 -19.12
CA ALA A 549 -30.87 -11.43 -20.18
C ALA A 549 -31.64 -11.32 -21.50
N ARG A 550 -31.34 -10.32 -22.34
CA ARG A 550 -31.73 -10.30 -23.76
C ARG A 550 -30.71 -9.52 -24.58
N LYS A 551 -29.53 -10.09 -24.82
CA LYS A 551 -28.63 -9.81 -25.97
C LYS A 551 -27.32 -10.58 -25.80
N LEU A 552 -27.32 -11.86 -26.17
CA LEU A 552 -26.10 -12.59 -26.54
C LEU A 552 -26.50 -13.90 -27.20
N HIS A 553 -26.79 -13.83 -28.50
CA HIS A 553 -26.79 -14.99 -29.37
C HIS A 553 -25.79 -14.74 -30.49
N ARG A 554 -24.96 -15.77 -30.74
CA ARG A 554 -24.19 -16.14 -31.95
C ARG A 554 -22.68 -16.20 -31.75
N LEU A 555 -22.22 -17.36 -31.28
CA LEU A 555 -21.07 -18.04 -31.87
C LEU A 555 -21.54 -19.44 -32.23
N THR A 556 -21.20 -19.91 -33.42
CA THR A 556 -21.71 -21.18 -33.96
C THR A 556 -20.86 -22.36 -33.47
N GLU A 557 -21.47 -23.55 -33.38
CA GLU A 557 -20.85 -24.78 -32.91
C GLU A 557 -19.60 -25.17 -33.73
N GLU A 558 -19.54 -24.79 -35.00
CA GLU A 558 -18.41 -24.97 -35.91
C GLU A 558 -17.17 -24.12 -35.54
N GLU A 559 -17.38 -22.89 -35.06
CA GLU A 559 -16.30 -22.01 -34.59
C GLU A 559 -15.72 -22.51 -33.25
N THR A 560 -16.58 -23.08 -32.41
CA THR A 560 -16.20 -23.74 -31.16
C THR A 560 -15.39 -25.02 -31.44
N LYS A 561 -15.76 -25.79 -32.46
CA LYS A 561 -15.01 -26.99 -32.89
C LYS A 561 -13.66 -26.66 -33.52
N ARG A 562 -13.53 -25.55 -34.24
CA ARG A 562 -12.22 -25.05 -34.74
C ARG A 562 -11.31 -24.57 -33.61
N ALA A 563 -11.85 -23.89 -32.60
CA ALA A 563 -11.08 -23.48 -31.42
C ALA A 563 -10.61 -24.70 -30.59
N LEU A 564 -11.43 -25.75 -30.49
CA LEU A 564 -11.07 -26.99 -29.79
C LEU A 564 -10.08 -27.86 -30.58
N LYS A 565 -10.10 -27.86 -31.92
CA LYS A 565 -9.12 -28.62 -32.74
C LYS A 565 -7.70 -28.06 -32.71
N LYS A 566 -7.49 -26.79 -32.32
CA LYS A 566 -6.15 -26.24 -32.03
C LYS A 566 -5.60 -26.66 -30.65
N ARG A 567 -6.35 -27.46 -29.87
CA ARG A 567 -6.06 -27.79 -28.46
C ARG A 567 -5.39 -29.15 -28.24
N PHE A 568 -4.89 -29.81 -29.28
CA PHE A 568 -4.14 -31.06 -29.16
C PHE A 568 -2.63 -30.85 -29.33
N LEU A 569 -2.05 -30.07 -28.42
CA LEU A 569 -0.59 -29.96 -28.23
C LEU A 569 -0.19 -30.33 -26.78
N LEU A 570 -1.05 -31.06 -26.06
CA LEU A 570 -0.83 -31.49 -24.68
C LEU A 570 -0.51 -33.00 -24.54
N ASP A 571 -0.53 -33.77 -25.63
CA ASP A 571 -0.13 -35.19 -25.60
C ASP A 571 1.38 -35.40 -25.82
N LYS A 572 2.18 -34.33 -26.01
CA LYS A 572 3.62 -34.43 -26.28
C LYS A 572 4.55 -33.76 -25.26
N LEU A 573 4.04 -33.15 -24.20
CA LEU A 573 4.85 -32.52 -23.17
C LEU A 573 4.48 -33.09 -21.80
N GLY A 574 5.30 -34.03 -21.32
CA GLY A 574 5.21 -34.52 -19.94
C GLY A 574 5.88 -33.56 -18.96
N GLY A 575 5.41 -33.54 -17.72
CA GLY A 575 6.10 -32.93 -16.59
C GLY A 575 5.71 -31.49 -16.25
N VAL A 576 6.23 -31.02 -15.11
CA VAL A 576 6.01 -29.72 -14.44
C VAL A 576 6.01 -28.51 -15.39
N ASP A 577 6.71 -28.61 -16.52
CA ASP A 577 6.76 -27.59 -17.57
C ASP A 577 5.39 -27.26 -18.19
N ALA A 578 4.48 -28.24 -18.29
CA ALA A 578 3.11 -28.01 -18.77
C ALA A 578 2.25 -27.25 -17.74
N LEU A 579 2.52 -27.46 -16.44
CA LEU A 579 1.82 -26.75 -15.35
C LEU A 579 2.35 -25.31 -15.23
N VAL A 580 3.66 -25.11 -15.36
CA VAL A 580 4.29 -23.77 -15.43
C VAL A 580 3.80 -23.03 -16.68
N GLY A 581 3.79 -23.66 -17.85
CA GLY A 581 3.24 -23.06 -19.07
C GLY A 581 1.75 -22.73 -18.97
N PHE A 582 0.97 -23.54 -18.23
CA PHE A 582 -0.44 -23.28 -17.97
C PHE A 582 -0.68 -22.16 -16.94
N ILE A 583 0.18 -22.04 -15.92
CA ILE A 583 0.18 -20.93 -14.96
C ILE A 583 0.62 -19.62 -15.64
N VAL A 584 1.62 -19.68 -16.51
CA VAL A 584 2.07 -18.54 -17.34
C VAL A 584 0.97 -18.08 -18.30
N PHE A 585 0.27 -19.03 -18.91
CA PHE A 585 -0.88 -18.75 -19.76
C PHE A 585 -2.08 -18.19 -18.98
N LEU A 586 -2.36 -18.69 -17.77
CA LEU A 586 -3.46 -18.24 -16.90
C LEU A 586 -3.21 -16.86 -16.27
N LEU A 587 -1.95 -16.52 -16.01
CA LEU A 587 -1.53 -15.24 -15.43
C LEU A 587 -1.32 -14.14 -16.48
N GLY A 588 -1.43 -14.46 -17.77
CA GLY A 588 -1.37 -13.46 -18.84
C GLY A 588 -0.08 -12.65 -18.81
N PHE A 589 1.07 -13.31 -18.66
CA PHE A 589 2.37 -12.66 -18.74
C PHE A 589 2.56 -12.09 -20.15
N GLU A 590 2.29 -10.80 -20.32
CA GLU A 590 2.78 -10.05 -21.46
C GLU A 590 4.17 -9.52 -21.09
N ASP A 591 5.14 -9.72 -21.99
CA ASP A 591 6.45 -9.12 -21.87
C ASP A 591 6.28 -7.59 -21.81
N PRO A 592 6.62 -6.89 -20.71
CA PRO A 592 6.55 -5.43 -20.66
C PRO A 592 7.47 -4.80 -21.72
N GLY A 593 8.39 -5.58 -22.28
CA GLY A 593 9.12 -5.24 -23.49
C GLY A 593 10.13 -4.12 -23.27
N GLU A 594 10.65 -3.59 -24.37
CA GLU A 594 11.45 -2.37 -24.40
C GLU A 594 10.54 -1.12 -24.35
N ASN A 595 9.22 -1.31 -24.42
CA ASN A 595 8.21 -0.28 -24.65
C ASN A 595 7.45 0.09 -23.36
N THR A 596 8.07 -0.12 -22.20
CA THR A 596 7.54 0.26 -20.89
C THR A 596 8.43 1.32 -20.26
N ALA A 597 7.84 2.43 -19.83
CA ALA A 597 8.51 3.41 -18.98
C ALA A 597 8.16 3.18 -17.51
N VAL A 598 9.15 3.33 -16.65
CA VAL A 598 8.99 3.25 -15.19
C VAL A 598 9.16 4.64 -14.61
N PHE A 599 8.24 5.02 -13.73
CA PHE A 599 8.28 6.26 -12.97
C PHE A 599 8.45 5.91 -11.49
N LEU A 600 9.46 6.50 -10.87
CA LEU A 600 9.72 6.41 -9.44
C LEU A 600 9.54 7.79 -8.85
N VAL A 601 8.73 7.88 -7.80
CA VAL A 601 8.38 9.14 -7.18
C VAL A 601 8.64 9.06 -5.70
N MET A 602 9.08 10.17 -5.11
CA MET A 602 9.28 10.32 -3.68
C MET A 602 9.11 11.77 -3.29
N GLY A 603 8.62 12.01 -2.08
CA GLY A 603 8.27 13.36 -1.63
C GLY A 603 8.00 13.44 -0.14
N ARG A 604 7.44 14.58 0.29
CA ARG A 604 7.11 14.78 1.71
C ARG A 604 5.65 14.48 2.01
N ASP A 605 5.42 13.35 2.68
CA ASP A 605 4.22 13.09 3.45
C ASP A 605 4.39 13.62 4.88
N ASP A 606 3.92 14.84 5.14
CA ASP A 606 4.00 15.44 6.49
C ASP A 606 3.05 14.79 7.53
N LYS A 607 2.56 13.58 7.26
CA LYS A 607 1.66 12.79 8.11
C LYS A 607 2.39 11.56 8.66
N PRO A 608 2.93 11.64 9.88
CA PRO A 608 3.66 10.53 10.47
C PRO A 608 2.75 9.35 10.80
N GLY A 609 3.22 8.15 10.51
CA GLY A 609 2.74 6.90 11.09
C GLY A 609 3.40 6.56 12.43
N ARG A 610 3.03 5.40 12.98
CA ARG A 610 3.59 4.80 14.18
C ARG A 610 3.84 3.31 13.97
N LEU A 611 5.06 2.85 14.28
CA LEU A 611 5.38 1.44 14.40
C LEU A 611 5.10 0.95 15.82
N ALA A 612 4.42 -0.19 15.96
CA ALA A 612 4.12 -0.79 17.25
C ALA A 612 4.13 -2.32 17.17
N LEU A 613 4.38 -2.99 18.30
CA LEU A 613 4.23 -4.44 18.40
C LEU A 613 2.79 -4.79 18.78
N GLU A 614 2.12 -5.57 17.93
CA GLU A 614 0.81 -6.16 18.19
C GLU A 614 0.97 -7.67 18.31
N ARG A 615 0.71 -8.20 19.52
CA ARG A 615 0.87 -9.64 19.81
C ARG A 615 2.25 -10.18 19.40
N GLY A 616 3.29 -9.35 19.51
CA GLY A 616 4.67 -9.68 19.16
C GLY A 616 5.06 -9.47 17.69
N VAL A 617 4.14 -9.04 16.83
CA VAL A 617 4.39 -8.74 15.41
C VAL A 617 4.44 -7.23 15.22
N LEU A 618 5.39 -6.74 14.42
CA LEU A 618 5.49 -5.32 14.11
C LEU A 618 4.40 -4.89 13.11
N CYS A 619 3.63 -3.86 13.46
CA CYS A 619 2.60 -3.24 12.62
C CYS A 619 2.88 -1.73 12.48
N ALA A 620 2.47 -1.16 11.35
CA ALA A 620 2.49 0.27 11.07
C ALA A 620 1.06 0.82 11.10
N HIS A 621 0.86 1.90 11.86
CA HIS A 621 -0.42 2.60 11.99
C HIS A 621 -0.28 4.01 11.44
N PHE A 622 -1.13 4.38 10.48
CA PHE A 622 -1.17 5.74 9.93
C PHE A 622 -2.41 6.46 10.43
N THR A 623 -2.24 7.69 10.93
CA THR A 623 -3.34 8.46 11.55
C THR A 623 -4.40 8.96 10.56
N ASP A 624 -4.11 8.98 9.26
CA ASP A 624 -5.07 9.31 8.20
C ASP A 624 -4.98 8.28 7.06
N PRO A 625 -6.10 7.88 6.43
CA PRO A 625 -6.06 7.03 5.26
C PRO A 625 -5.33 7.73 4.08
N PRO A 626 -4.63 6.97 3.20
CA PRO A 626 -3.93 7.52 2.04
C PRO A 626 -4.81 8.30 1.06
N GLY A 627 -4.17 9.22 0.33
CA GLY A 627 -4.81 10.20 -0.58
C GLY A 627 -4.24 11.63 -0.43
N HIS A 628 -3.06 11.78 0.20
CA HIS A 628 -2.42 13.09 0.42
C HIS A 628 -2.33 13.86 -0.91
N PRO A 629 -2.51 15.21 -0.91
CA PRO A 629 -2.47 16.01 -2.14
C PRO A 629 -1.21 15.76 -2.99
N VAL A 630 -0.08 15.50 -2.32
CA VAL A 630 1.18 15.11 -2.97
C VAL A 630 0.98 13.92 -3.92
N TYR A 631 0.39 12.80 -3.48
CA TYR A 631 0.18 11.62 -4.32
C TYR A 631 -0.75 11.87 -5.51
N THR A 632 -1.70 12.80 -5.36
CA THR A 632 -2.57 13.21 -6.48
C THR A 632 -1.79 14.04 -7.49
N ALA A 633 -0.94 14.95 -7.03
CA ALA A 633 -0.03 15.71 -7.91
C ALA A 633 1.00 14.80 -8.59
N GLU A 634 1.55 13.82 -7.89
CA GLU A 634 2.46 12.79 -8.42
C GLU A 634 1.80 11.98 -9.54
N GLU A 635 0.59 11.45 -9.31
CA GLU A 635 -0.15 10.71 -10.33
C GLU A 635 -0.45 11.57 -11.55
N ARG A 636 -0.91 12.82 -11.35
CA ARG A 636 -1.20 13.73 -12.45
C ARG A 636 0.06 14.05 -13.27
N LEU A 637 1.20 14.23 -12.63
CA LEU A 637 2.46 14.46 -13.34
C LEU A 637 2.94 13.21 -14.09
N MET A 638 2.80 12.01 -13.51
CA MET A 638 3.08 10.75 -14.22
C MET A 638 2.17 10.58 -15.45
N ARG A 639 0.89 11.01 -15.38
CA ARG A 639 -0.03 11.02 -16.52
C ARG A 639 0.40 11.99 -17.60
N ASP A 640 0.83 13.20 -17.23
CA ASP A 640 1.39 14.17 -18.20
C ASP A 640 2.61 13.58 -18.93
N TYR A 641 3.50 12.94 -18.19
CA TYR A 641 4.68 12.28 -18.75
C TYR A 641 4.28 11.14 -19.69
N ALA A 642 3.40 10.23 -19.23
CA ALA A 642 2.92 9.11 -20.03
C ALA A 642 2.27 9.59 -21.34
N ALA A 643 1.42 10.62 -21.28
CA ALA A 643 0.76 11.18 -22.46
C ALA A 643 1.75 11.75 -23.51
N GLU A 644 2.90 12.22 -23.05
CA GLU A 644 3.94 12.79 -23.92
C GLU A 644 5.01 11.77 -24.32
N LEU A 645 5.05 10.56 -23.76
CA LEU A 645 6.04 9.53 -24.11
C LEU A 645 5.98 9.15 -25.60
N ASP A 646 4.79 9.18 -26.21
CA ASP A 646 4.57 8.90 -27.65
C ASP A 646 4.71 10.13 -28.55
N GLY A 647 5.48 11.12 -28.10
CA GLY A 647 5.84 12.30 -28.90
C GLY A 647 6.45 11.94 -30.27
N PRO A 648 6.68 12.92 -31.16
CA PRO A 648 7.27 12.64 -32.46
C PRO A 648 8.57 11.84 -32.29
N PRO A 649 8.81 10.81 -33.13
CA PRO A 649 10.00 9.99 -33.06
C PRO A 649 11.27 10.83 -32.95
N LEU A 650 12.24 10.43 -32.12
CA LEU A 650 13.53 11.14 -31.99
C LEU A 650 14.29 11.23 -33.33
N ASP A 651 13.99 10.32 -34.27
CA ASP A 651 14.53 10.29 -35.64
C ASP A 651 13.70 11.09 -36.67
N GLY A 652 12.58 11.70 -36.28
CA GLY A 652 11.73 12.52 -37.14
C GLY A 652 10.71 11.77 -38.01
N SER A 653 10.49 10.48 -37.82
CA SER A 653 9.68 9.63 -38.73
C SER A 653 8.15 9.77 -38.69
N GLY A 654 7.58 10.70 -37.90
CA GLY A 654 6.18 11.17 -38.03
C GLY A 654 5.08 10.09 -38.00
N GLY A 655 4.81 9.48 -36.84
CA GLY A 655 3.70 8.54 -36.61
C GLY A 655 2.45 9.16 -35.98
N GLU A 656 1.29 8.52 -36.19
CA GLU A 656 -0.02 8.90 -35.62
C GLU A 656 -0.05 8.75 -34.08
N ARG A 657 -0.81 9.59 -33.37
CA ARG A 657 -0.86 9.64 -31.88
C ARG A 657 -1.94 8.71 -31.32
N VAL A 658 -1.53 7.72 -30.54
CA VAL A 658 -2.40 6.93 -29.64
C VAL A 658 -1.63 6.88 -28.33
N GLY A 659 -2.21 7.35 -27.22
CA GLY A 659 -1.47 7.59 -25.98
C GLY A 659 -1.16 6.32 -25.19
N SER A 660 0.03 6.26 -24.60
CA SER A 660 0.49 5.20 -23.70
C SER A 660 -0.45 5.03 -22.51
N GLN A 661 -0.58 3.79 -22.03
CA GLN A 661 -1.46 3.46 -20.92
C GLN A 661 -0.67 3.49 -19.61
N LEU A 662 -0.83 4.55 -18.82
CA LEU A 662 -0.30 4.61 -17.46
C LEU A 662 -1.08 3.67 -16.55
N ARG A 663 -0.39 2.72 -15.93
CA ARG A 663 -0.83 1.94 -14.78
C ARG A 663 -0.04 2.38 -13.56
N VAL A 664 -0.74 2.89 -12.56
CA VAL A 664 -0.17 3.09 -11.21
C VAL A 664 -0.53 1.88 -10.37
N ASN A 665 0.33 1.50 -9.43
CA ASN A 665 0.17 0.28 -8.64
C ASN A 665 -1.30 0.11 -8.16
N PRO A 666 -1.98 -1.00 -8.53
CA PRO A 666 -3.32 -1.29 -8.07
C PRO A 666 -3.40 -1.31 -6.54
N ALA A 667 -2.56 -2.04 -5.81
CA ALA A 667 -2.64 -2.13 -4.35
C ALA A 667 -2.46 -0.77 -3.65
N TRP A 668 -1.68 0.12 -4.25
CA TRP A 668 -1.51 1.52 -3.86
C TRP A 668 -2.82 2.31 -4.00
N SER A 669 -3.52 2.14 -5.13
CA SER A 669 -4.86 2.69 -5.34
C SER A 669 -5.88 1.98 -4.44
N PHE A 670 -6.12 0.68 -4.64
CA PHE A 670 -7.20 -0.14 -4.09
C PHE A 670 -7.15 -0.42 -2.60
N LEU A 671 -5.96 -0.68 -2.04
CA LEU A 671 -5.83 -1.14 -0.65
C LEU A 671 -5.15 -0.11 0.25
N ASN A 672 -4.73 1.03 -0.31
CA ASN A 672 -4.06 2.09 0.44
C ASN A 672 -2.80 1.54 1.16
N ARG A 673 -2.11 0.60 0.52
CA ARG A 673 -0.87 -0.01 1.01
C ARG A 673 0.29 0.58 0.22
N PRO A 674 0.95 1.65 0.71
CA PRO A 674 2.18 2.12 0.12
C PRO A 674 3.21 1.00 0.02
N ILE A 675 4.03 1.04 -1.03
CA ILE A 675 5.28 0.28 -1.06
C ILE A 675 6.39 1.31 -0.88
N THR A 676 7.24 1.13 0.13
CA THR A 676 8.38 2.01 0.35
C THR A 676 9.67 1.21 0.40
N VAL A 677 10.73 1.79 -0.16
CA VAL A 677 12.11 1.35 0.03
C VAL A 677 12.93 2.40 0.80
N HIS A 678 12.30 3.53 1.14
CA HIS A 678 12.89 4.66 1.85
C HIS A 678 12.24 4.90 3.22
N SER A 679 11.94 3.82 3.95
CA SER A 679 11.42 3.89 5.32
C SER A 679 12.30 4.76 6.23
N GLN A 680 11.67 5.69 6.94
CA GLN A 680 12.32 6.64 7.83
C GLN A 680 11.56 6.78 9.15
N GLY A 681 12.25 7.19 10.20
CA GLY A 681 11.64 7.44 11.50
C GLY A 681 11.34 6.17 12.32
N GLY A 682 10.69 6.36 13.48
CA GLY A 682 10.47 5.33 14.49
C GLY A 682 11.33 5.48 15.76
N CYS A 683 12.50 6.11 15.64
CA CYS A 683 13.37 6.47 16.76
C CYS A 683 13.70 7.99 16.76
N PRO A 684 12.71 8.89 16.59
CA PRO A 684 12.95 10.27 16.20
C PRO A 684 13.84 11.04 17.19
N MET A 685 14.73 11.88 16.67
CA MET A 685 15.49 12.84 17.48
C MET A 685 14.57 13.82 18.23
N GLY A 686 14.95 14.18 19.45
CA GLY A 686 14.30 15.19 20.27
C GLY A 686 15.25 15.74 21.35
N GLY A 687 14.89 16.89 21.93
CA GLY A 687 15.71 17.54 22.96
C GLY A 687 15.80 16.77 24.27
N ASP A 688 14.83 15.88 24.54
CA ASP A 688 14.74 15.03 25.72
C ASP A 688 13.90 13.77 25.43
N ALA A 689 13.81 12.86 26.40
CA ALA A 689 13.04 11.62 26.33
C ALA A 689 11.52 11.83 26.15
N ALA A 690 10.98 12.99 26.54
CA ALA A 690 9.56 13.30 26.36
C ALA A 690 9.23 13.71 24.91
N HIS A 691 10.22 14.21 24.16
CA HIS A 691 10.06 14.74 22.81
C HIS A 691 10.71 13.89 21.71
N GLY A 692 11.61 12.96 22.05
CA GLY A 692 12.25 12.02 21.12
C GLY A 692 12.79 10.76 21.78
N VAL A 693 13.33 9.84 20.97
CA VAL A 693 14.02 8.62 21.43
C VAL A 693 15.51 8.87 21.59
N THR A 694 16.10 9.64 20.67
CA THR A 694 17.51 10.00 20.71
C THR A 694 17.69 11.50 20.88
N ASP A 695 18.88 11.89 21.33
CA ASP A 695 19.37 13.26 21.18
C ASP A 695 19.72 13.56 19.71
N GLN A 696 20.27 14.76 19.47
CA GLN A 696 20.68 15.21 18.14
C GLN A 696 21.91 14.50 17.57
N TRP A 697 22.60 13.66 18.34
CA TRP A 697 23.78 12.88 17.94
C TRP A 697 23.47 11.38 17.87
N GLY A 698 22.19 11.01 17.97
CA GLY A 698 21.74 9.62 17.96
C GLY A 698 21.89 8.89 19.30
N GLY A 699 22.36 9.53 20.36
CA GLY A 699 22.42 8.92 21.70
C GLY A 699 21.02 8.68 22.25
N VAL A 700 20.73 7.46 22.71
CA VAL A 700 19.41 7.10 23.25
C VAL A 700 19.24 7.72 24.65
N HIS A 701 18.16 8.46 24.85
CA HIS A 701 17.87 9.07 26.16
C HIS A 701 17.78 7.99 27.24
N ASP A 702 18.31 8.28 28.43
CA ASP A 702 18.38 7.38 29.59
C ASP A 702 19.27 6.13 29.42
N TYR A 703 19.96 5.97 28.29
CA TYR A 703 20.88 4.85 28.01
C TYR A 703 22.22 5.35 27.45
N GLU A 704 23.08 5.87 28.32
CA GLU A 704 24.41 6.33 27.93
C GLU A 704 25.22 5.21 27.27
N GLY A 705 25.82 5.49 26.11
CA GLY A 705 26.58 4.51 25.33
C GLY A 705 25.77 3.70 24.32
N LEU A 706 24.44 3.77 24.35
CA LEU A 706 23.58 3.24 23.28
C LEU A 706 23.24 4.37 22.30
N HIS A 707 23.54 4.15 21.02
CA HIS A 707 23.29 5.10 19.93
C HIS A 707 22.47 4.45 18.82
N VAL A 708 21.62 5.22 18.15
CA VAL A 708 20.94 4.86 16.91
C VAL A 708 21.39 5.82 15.82
N ILE A 709 21.94 5.31 14.72
CA ILE A 709 22.57 6.14 13.68
C ILE A 709 22.15 5.64 12.29
N ASP A 710 20.84 5.52 12.08
CA ASP A 710 20.25 5.21 10.77
C ASP A 710 19.00 6.05 10.51
N ALA A 711 18.28 5.76 9.43
CA ALA A 711 17.08 6.52 9.04
C ALA A 711 15.97 6.54 10.11
N SER A 712 15.98 5.66 11.11
CA SER A 712 14.98 5.68 12.20
C SER A 712 15.01 6.96 13.03
N ILE A 713 16.15 7.67 13.09
CA ILE A 713 16.26 8.87 13.92
C ILE A 713 15.67 10.12 13.26
N PHE A 714 15.28 10.03 11.99
CA PHE A 714 14.78 11.17 11.26
C PHE A 714 13.44 11.63 11.86
N PRO A 715 13.34 12.88 12.34
CA PRO A 715 12.11 13.38 12.94
C PRO A 715 11.04 13.74 11.90
N ARG A 716 11.42 13.79 10.61
CA ARG A 716 10.58 14.05 9.44
C ARG A 716 11.13 13.33 8.22
N SER A 717 10.26 13.04 7.25
CA SER A 717 10.68 12.60 5.90
C SER A 717 11.58 13.64 5.23
N VAL A 718 12.67 13.19 4.60
CA VAL A 718 13.57 14.06 3.82
C VAL A 718 13.07 14.31 2.39
N GLY A 719 12.11 13.52 1.90
CA GLY A 719 11.47 13.68 0.59
C GLY A 719 12.33 13.32 -0.63
N VAL A 720 13.58 12.92 -0.41
CA VAL A 720 14.54 12.47 -1.44
C VAL A 720 15.05 11.08 -1.10
N ASN A 721 15.87 10.47 -1.96
CA ASN A 721 16.60 9.25 -1.60
C ASN A 721 17.46 9.52 -0.33
N PRO A 722 17.23 8.84 0.79
CA PRO A 722 17.77 9.26 2.09
C PRO A 722 19.24 8.86 2.29
N SER A 723 19.86 8.12 1.37
CA SER A 723 21.22 7.57 1.48
C SER A 723 22.25 8.63 1.89
N ALA A 724 22.24 9.78 1.22
CA ALA A 724 23.16 10.88 1.48
C ALA A 724 22.95 11.51 2.86
N THR A 725 21.68 11.71 3.26
CA THR A 725 21.34 12.29 4.56
C THR A 725 21.69 11.33 5.70
N ILE A 726 21.48 10.02 5.53
CA ILE A 726 21.86 9.00 6.51
C ILE A 726 23.37 9.02 6.70
N ALA A 727 24.15 8.98 5.62
CA ALA A 727 25.61 9.00 5.69
C ALA A 727 26.12 10.30 6.33
N ALA A 728 25.59 11.47 5.93
CA ALA A 728 26.01 12.76 6.48
C ALA A 728 25.72 12.90 7.98
N ILE A 729 24.55 12.42 8.44
CA ILE A 729 24.22 12.41 9.87
C ILE A 729 25.08 11.40 10.64
N ALA A 730 25.40 10.26 10.03
CA ALA A 730 26.27 9.27 10.64
C ALA A 730 27.70 9.78 10.81
N GLU A 731 28.27 10.41 9.78
CA GLU A 731 29.60 11.02 9.84
C GLU A 731 29.67 12.05 10.98
N ARG A 732 28.68 12.96 11.02
CA ARG A 732 28.58 13.96 12.08
C ARG A 732 28.50 13.35 13.48
N SER A 733 27.66 12.33 13.65
CA SER A 733 27.38 11.74 14.96
C SER A 733 28.56 10.95 15.50
N ILE A 734 29.26 10.22 14.63
CA ILE A 734 30.45 9.44 14.99
C ILE A 734 31.65 10.35 15.25
N GLU A 735 31.87 11.38 14.41
CA GLU A 735 32.90 12.40 14.64
C GLU A 735 32.73 13.04 16.03
N TYR A 736 31.50 13.42 16.40
CA TYR A 736 31.18 13.97 17.72
C TYR A 736 31.51 12.98 18.85
N ARG A 737 31.10 11.71 18.72
CA ARG A 737 31.32 10.69 19.76
C ARG A 737 32.80 10.39 19.96
N ILE A 738 33.57 10.26 18.88
CA ILE A 738 35.02 10.04 18.91
C ILE A 738 35.70 11.25 19.57
N SER A 739 35.39 12.46 19.10
CA SER A 739 35.97 13.70 19.63
C SER A 739 35.73 13.85 21.14
N ARG A 740 34.53 13.49 21.61
CA ARG A 740 34.21 13.51 23.04
C ARG A 740 34.93 12.47 23.86
N GLU A 741 35.19 11.28 23.31
CA GLU A 741 35.98 10.28 24.04
C GLU A 741 37.45 10.66 24.11
N LEU A 742 38.03 11.06 22.98
CA LEU A 742 39.46 11.35 22.89
C LEU A 742 39.82 12.72 23.48
N GLY A 743 38.83 13.60 23.69
CA GLY A 743 39.07 14.96 24.18
C GLY A 743 39.78 15.86 23.17
N VAL A 744 39.65 15.55 21.87
CA VAL A 744 40.27 16.27 20.74
C VAL A 744 39.24 16.56 19.66
N ASP A 745 39.50 17.52 18.79
CA ASP A 745 38.71 17.74 17.57
C ASP A 745 39.16 16.73 16.51
N TRP A 746 38.55 15.54 16.52
CA TRP A 746 38.89 14.45 15.60
C TRP A 746 38.19 14.65 14.26
N GLN A 747 38.86 14.30 13.17
CA GLN A 747 38.30 14.32 11.81
C GLN A 747 38.73 13.08 11.04
N ALA A 748 37.92 12.68 10.05
CA ALA A 748 38.23 11.56 9.17
C ALA A 748 39.48 11.83 8.32
N ASP A 749 40.26 10.79 8.02
CA ASP A 749 41.49 10.90 7.21
C ASP A 749 41.21 11.48 5.80
N GLU A 750 40.03 11.21 5.24
CA GLU A 750 39.61 11.67 3.92
C GLU A 750 39.12 13.13 3.87
N TRP A 751 39.12 13.84 5.01
CA TRP A 751 38.49 15.15 5.15
C TRP A 751 38.94 16.18 4.12
N ASP A 752 40.24 16.45 4.04
CA ASP A 752 40.80 17.47 3.15
C ASP A 752 40.61 17.14 1.68
N ALA A 753 40.76 15.85 1.33
CA ALA A 753 40.55 15.36 -0.02
C ALA A 753 39.08 15.52 -0.46
N ALA A 754 38.15 15.21 0.44
CA ALA A 754 36.72 15.37 0.19
C ALA A 754 36.33 16.84 -0.05
N GLN A 755 36.85 17.77 0.75
CA GLN A 755 36.57 19.21 0.59
C GLN A 755 37.11 19.76 -0.74
N GLY A 756 38.36 19.42 -1.07
CA GLY A 756 38.97 19.81 -2.34
C GLY A 756 38.25 19.23 -3.56
N TRP A 757 37.75 17.99 -3.45
CA TRP A 757 36.96 17.35 -4.51
C TRP A 757 35.55 17.94 -4.64
N ALA A 758 34.83 18.12 -3.52
CA ALA A 758 33.46 18.61 -3.52
C ALA A 758 33.37 20.05 -4.05
N THR A 759 34.36 20.90 -3.73
CA THR A 759 34.45 22.26 -4.26
C THR A 759 34.49 22.28 -5.79
N LYS A 760 35.22 21.35 -6.42
CA LYS A 760 35.30 21.24 -7.89
C LYS A 760 34.03 20.68 -8.52
N ASN A 761 33.19 19.96 -7.76
CA ASN A 761 32.03 19.23 -8.25
C ASN A 761 30.69 19.76 -7.71
N ARG A 762 30.67 20.93 -7.04
CA ARG A 762 29.50 21.48 -6.31
C ARG A 762 28.21 21.48 -7.15
N GLY A 763 28.29 21.93 -8.40
CA GLY A 763 27.12 22.01 -9.29
C GLY A 763 26.50 20.66 -9.65
N MET A 764 27.26 19.56 -9.58
CA MET A 764 26.75 18.19 -9.77
C MET A 764 26.21 17.61 -8.45
N LEU A 765 26.78 18.01 -7.32
CA LEU A 765 26.46 17.45 -6.00
C LEU A 765 25.17 18.00 -5.39
N ASP A 766 24.77 19.23 -5.75
CA ASP A 766 23.54 19.85 -5.23
C ASP A 766 22.68 20.44 -6.37
N PRO A 767 22.12 19.59 -7.26
CA PRO A 767 21.29 20.07 -8.36
C PRO A 767 19.96 20.68 -7.87
N ILE A 768 19.44 20.24 -6.73
CA ILE A 768 18.18 20.74 -6.17
C ILE A 768 18.33 22.20 -5.74
N ALA A 769 19.36 22.54 -4.95
CA ALA A 769 19.57 23.93 -4.52
C ALA A 769 19.70 24.87 -5.73
N ARG A 770 20.44 24.44 -6.76
CA ARG A 770 20.58 25.21 -8.01
C ARG A 770 19.24 25.45 -8.72
N ILE A 771 18.37 24.44 -8.77
CA ILE A 771 17.04 24.59 -9.39
C ILE A 771 16.17 25.51 -8.54
N GLU A 772 16.11 25.29 -7.23
CA GLU A 772 15.31 26.11 -6.31
C GLU A 772 15.68 27.60 -6.36
N GLU A 773 16.97 27.94 -6.52
CA GLU A 773 17.44 29.33 -6.73
C GLU A 773 16.90 29.96 -8.02
N GLY A 774 16.64 29.15 -9.06
CA GLY A 774 16.13 29.59 -10.35
C GLY A 774 14.61 29.51 -10.50
N LEU A 775 13.90 28.89 -9.54
CA LEU A 775 12.45 28.72 -9.61
C LEU A 775 11.71 30.06 -9.42
N PRO A 776 10.58 30.27 -10.12
CA PRO A 776 9.75 31.45 -9.87
C PRO A 776 9.16 31.42 -8.45
N PRO A 777 8.84 32.58 -7.84
CA PRO A 777 8.27 32.64 -6.48
C PRO A 777 6.95 31.87 -6.29
N ALA A 778 6.24 31.51 -7.36
CA ALA A 778 5.00 30.72 -7.31
C ALA A 778 5.23 29.20 -7.37
N GLY A 779 6.47 28.75 -7.57
CA GLY A 779 6.78 27.34 -7.86
C GLY A 779 6.47 26.94 -9.30
N VAL A 780 6.57 25.65 -9.58
CA VAL A 780 6.40 25.05 -10.90
C VAL A 780 4.91 24.93 -11.26
N PRO A 781 4.50 25.10 -12.53
CA PRO A 781 3.11 24.93 -12.95
C PRO A 781 2.50 23.58 -12.56
N GLU A 782 1.20 23.61 -12.25
CA GLU A 782 0.36 22.43 -12.00
C GLU A 782 0.40 21.42 -13.16
N PRO A 783 0.30 20.11 -12.87
CA PRO A 783 0.11 19.11 -13.91
C PRO A 783 -1.13 19.39 -14.78
N ARG A 784 -1.05 19.08 -16.08
CA ARG A 784 -2.13 19.29 -17.06
C ARG A 784 -3.26 18.29 -16.88
N ALA A 785 -2.95 17.05 -16.48
CA ALA A 785 -3.94 16.02 -16.21
C ALA A 785 -4.92 16.46 -15.11
N ALA A 786 -6.22 16.29 -15.35
CA ALA A 786 -7.25 16.59 -14.37
C ALA A 786 -7.21 15.60 -13.20
N PRO A 787 -7.53 16.02 -11.97
CA PRO A 787 -7.68 15.08 -10.85
C PRO A 787 -8.85 14.12 -11.09
N VAL A 788 -8.76 12.93 -10.48
CA VAL A 788 -9.85 11.96 -10.48
C VAL A 788 -11.01 12.55 -9.67
N SER A 789 -12.21 12.54 -10.26
CA SER A 789 -13.43 13.08 -9.65
C SER A 789 -14.55 12.06 -9.73
N LEU A 790 -15.45 12.12 -8.74
CA LEU A 790 -16.68 11.37 -8.72
C LEU A 790 -17.85 12.31 -8.95
N GLU A 791 -18.74 11.91 -9.85
CA GLU A 791 -19.95 12.63 -10.22
C GLU A 791 -21.17 11.73 -10.07
N PHE A 792 -22.29 12.28 -9.64
CA PHE A 792 -23.57 11.57 -9.59
C PHE A 792 -24.74 12.56 -9.57
N ASP A 793 -25.90 12.11 -10.02
CA ASP A 793 -27.13 12.88 -9.98
C ASP A 793 -28.00 12.50 -8.77
N GLU A 794 -28.65 13.48 -8.15
CA GLU A 794 -29.61 13.29 -7.06
C GLU A 794 -30.90 14.05 -7.35
N VAL A 795 -32.04 13.36 -7.24
CA VAL A 795 -33.36 13.98 -7.38
C VAL A 795 -34.13 13.86 -6.07
N MET A 796 -34.54 15.00 -5.53
CA MET A 796 -35.29 15.10 -4.29
C MET A 796 -36.60 15.84 -4.53
N GLN A 797 -37.69 15.32 -3.98
CA GLN A 797 -39.00 15.95 -4.10
C GLN A 797 -39.75 15.96 -2.78
N GLY A 798 -40.58 16.97 -2.56
CA GLY A 798 -41.41 17.05 -1.37
C GLY A 798 -42.18 18.35 -1.28
N PHE A 799 -42.55 18.70 -0.05
CA PHE A 799 -43.47 19.81 0.20
C PHE A 799 -42.90 20.77 1.24
N VAL A 800 -43.16 22.06 1.04
CA VAL A 800 -42.72 23.13 1.95
C VAL A 800 -43.87 24.08 2.27
N ALA A 801 -43.91 24.60 3.49
CA ALA A 801 -44.88 25.59 3.93
C ALA A 801 -44.20 26.80 4.57
N GLU A 802 -44.89 27.93 4.55
CA GLU A 802 -44.51 29.11 5.31
C GLU A 802 -44.85 28.89 6.78
N VAL A 803 -43.82 28.87 7.63
CA VAL A 803 -43.96 28.49 9.03
C VAL A 803 -43.00 29.27 9.94
N ALA A 804 -43.47 29.55 11.16
CA ALA A 804 -42.66 30.12 12.23
C ALA A 804 -41.47 29.22 12.59
N ARG A 805 -40.44 29.80 13.24
CA ARG A 805 -39.16 29.10 13.51
C ARG A 805 -39.29 27.84 14.37
N ASN A 806 -40.29 27.79 15.25
CA ASN A 806 -40.54 26.73 16.21
C ASN A 806 -41.40 25.57 15.67
N VAL A 807 -41.89 25.66 14.42
CA VAL A 807 -42.65 24.58 13.79
C VAL A 807 -41.69 23.49 13.30
N SER A 808 -42.01 22.22 13.61
CA SER A 808 -41.22 21.08 13.15
C SER A 808 -41.31 20.90 11.63
N TYR A 809 -40.31 20.24 11.05
CA TYR A 809 -40.25 20.03 9.60
C TYR A 809 -41.37 19.12 9.08
N GLU A 810 -41.77 18.12 9.86
CA GLU A 810 -42.86 17.20 9.55
C GLU A 810 -44.19 17.95 9.48
N ARG A 811 -44.45 18.81 10.47
CA ARG A 811 -45.65 19.64 10.46
C ARG A 811 -45.64 20.63 9.29
N ALA A 812 -44.47 21.17 8.94
CA ALA A 812 -44.33 22.05 7.78
C ALA A 812 -44.55 21.30 6.45
N GLU A 813 -44.13 20.03 6.36
CA GLU A 813 -44.41 19.17 5.20
C GLU A 813 -45.92 18.91 5.04
N GLU A 814 -46.63 18.56 6.12
CA GLU A 814 -48.08 18.36 6.12
C GLU A 814 -48.83 19.60 5.62
N LEU A 815 -48.46 20.77 6.15
CA LEU A 815 -49.01 22.05 5.71
C LEU A 815 -48.68 22.35 4.25
N GLY A 816 -47.48 22.01 3.79
CA GLY A 816 -47.05 22.20 2.40
C GLY A 816 -47.83 21.30 1.44
N ARG A 817 -48.15 20.07 1.87
CA ARG A 817 -48.99 19.13 1.13
C ARG A 817 -50.42 19.63 1.02
N PHE A 818 -51.00 20.12 2.11
CA PHE A 818 -52.31 20.76 2.11
C PHE A 818 -52.36 21.99 1.19
N ALA A 819 -51.31 22.81 1.22
CA ALA A 819 -51.17 23.99 0.37
C ALA A 819 -50.72 23.67 -1.08
N ASN A 820 -50.49 22.40 -1.42
CA ASN A 820 -49.97 21.94 -2.72
C ASN A 820 -48.70 22.70 -3.18
N THR A 821 -47.83 23.03 -2.21
CA THR A 821 -46.56 23.72 -2.45
C THR A 821 -45.45 22.68 -2.56
N SER A 822 -45.22 22.17 -3.77
CA SER A 822 -44.22 21.13 -4.04
C SER A 822 -42.90 21.74 -4.50
N VAL A 823 -41.80 21.11 -4.11
CA VAL A 823 -40.44 21.42 -4.55
C VAL A 823 -39.84 20.15 -5.12
N VAL A 824 -39.25 20.25 -6.30
CA VAL A 824 -38.43 19.21 -6.92
C VAL A 824 -37.04 19.81 -7.17
N VAL A 825 -36.00 19.13 -6.71
CA VAL A 825 -34.61 19.52 -6.89
C VAL A 825 -33.91 18.39 -7.64
N SER A 826 -33.35 18.70 -8.80
CA SER A 826 -32.49 17.81 -9.58
C SER A 826 -31.07 18.38 -9.53
N LEU A 827 -30.15 17.66 -8.91
CA LEU A 827 -28.78 18.08 -8.69
C LEU A 827 -27.82 17.14 -9.43
N HIS A 828 -26.79 17.72 -10.01
CA HIS A 828 -25.57 17.06 -10.43
C HIS A 828 -24.48 17.42 -9.41
N ALA A 829 -23.97 16.40 -8.73
CA ALA A 829 -22.96 16.52 -7.69
C ALA A 829 -21.58 16.16 -8.25
N ARG A 830 -20.57 16.98 -7.96
CA ARG A 830 -19.20 16.80 -8.46
C ARG A 830 -18.17 17.03 -7.36
N SER A 831 -17.31 16.06 -7.09
CA SER A 831 -16.27 16.18 -6.06
C SER A 831 -15.10 17.09 -6.46
N GLY A 832 -14.90 17.33 -7.76
CA GLY A 832 -13.76 18.09 -8.30
C GLY A 832 -12.44 17.30 -8.21
N ASP A 833 -12.01 16.98 -6.99
CA ASP A 833 -10.89 16.09 -6.66
C ASP A 833 -11.36 15.14 -5.54
N LEU A 834 -11.53 13.86 -5.87
CA LEU A 834 -12.06 12.86 -4.95
C LEU A 834 -11.14 12.67 -3.74
N SER A 835 -9.82 12.62 -3.94
CA SER A 835 -8.84 12.45 -2.85
C SER A 835 -8.91 13.62 -1.88
N LYS A 836 -8.94 14.85 -2.40
CA LYS A 836 -9.09 16.06 -1.57
C LYS A 836 -10.40 16.06 -0.80
N MET A 837 -11.51 15.66 -1.43
CA MET A 837 -12.82 15.57 -0.79
C MET A 837 -12.86 14.54 0.35
N LEU A 838 -12.26 13.37 0.17
CA LEU A 838 -12.20 12.33 1.21
C LEU A 838 -11.36 12.74 2.43
N GLN A 839 -10.42 13.67 2.27
CA GLN A 839 -9.53 14.16 3.34
C GLN A 839 -9.99 15.45 4.01
N ASP A 840 -10.74 16.28 3.30
CA ASP A 840 -11.31 17.50 3.87
C ASP A 840 -12.27 17.11 5.01
N ARG A 841 -12.11 17.72 6.19
CA ARG A 841 -13.03 17.53 7.33
C ARG A 841 -14.49 17.87 6.98
N LEU A 842 -14.71 18.70 5.97
CA LEU A 842 -16.03 19.10 5.52
C LEU A 842 -16.58 18.22 4.38
N HIS A 843 -15.73 17.41 3.74
CA HIS A 843 -16.07 16.55 2.60
C HIS A 843 -16.97 17.28 1.58
N GLU A 844 -16.52 18.46 1.13
CA GLU A 844 -17.32 19.32 0.27
C GLU A 844 -17.42 18.78 -1.16
N ILE A 845 -18.62 18.85 -1.73
CA ILE A 845 -18.97 18.45 -3.09
C ILE A 845 -19.74 19.62 -3.72
N ASP A 846 -19.37 20.02 -4.93
CA ASP A 846 -20.07 21.08 -5.66
C ASP A 846 -21.38 20.54 -6.24
N LEU A 847 -22.42 21.36 -6.18
CA LEU A 847 -23.76 21.02 -6.67
C LEU A 847 -24.18 22.01 -7.75
N THR A 848 -24.65 21.50 -8.88
CA THR A 848 -25.32 22.28 -9.92
C THR A 848 -26.63 21.62 -10.29
N GLY A 849 -27.57 22.31 -10.93
CA GLY A 849 -28.76 21.66 -11.46
C GLY A 849 -29.96 22.58 -11.54
N LYS A 850 -31.16 22.02 -11.30
CA LYS A 850 -32.42 22.76 -11.37
C LYS A 850 -33.29 22.54 -10.14
N ILE A 851 -33.98 23.59 -9.73
CA ILE A 851 -35.03 23.54 -8.72
C ILE A 851 -36.34 24.02 -9.32
N THR A 852 -37.36 23.17 -9.28
CA THR A 852 -38.71 23.47 -9.71
C THR A 852 -39.60 23.63 -8.49
N VAL A 853 -40.18 24.82 -8.32
CA VAL A 853 -41.07 25.14 -7.21
C VAL A 853 -42.46 25.45 -7.74
N LYS A 854 -43.46 24.78 -7.17
CA LYS A 854 -44.85 25.11 -7.37
C LYS A 854 -45.33 25.95 -6.18
N TRP A 855 -45.39 27.26 -6.37
CA TRP A 855 -45.83 28.18 -5.33
C TRP A 855 -47.34 28.09 -5.08
N PRO A 856 -47.81 28.37 -3.85
CA PRO A 856 -49.24 28.46 -3.57
C PRO A 856 -49.85 29.67 -4.29
N LEU A 857 -51.15 29.59 -4.60
CA LEU A 857 -51.89 30.71 -5.18
C LEU A 857 -51.87 31.92 -4.21
N LYS A 858 -51.49 33.10 -4.72
CA LYS A 858 -51.63 34.34 -3.96
C LYS A 858 -53.13 34.58 -3.67
N PRO A 859 -53.51 35.02 -2.46
CA PRO A 859 -54.89 35.40 -2.17
C PRO A 859 -55.38 36.43 -3.20
N GLY A 860 -56.47 36.12 -3.92
CA GLY A 860 -57.06 36.99 -4.95
C GLY A 860 -56.58 36.78 -6.39
N ALA A 861 -55.68 35.82 -6.67
CA ALA A 861 -55.26 35.51 -8.05
C ALA A 861 -56.35 34.74 -8.84
N PRO A 862 -56.50 34.97 -10.16
CA PRO A 862 -57.47 34.26 -10.99
C PRO A 862 -57.23 32.73 -10.96
N ARG A 863 -58.32 31.95 -11.06
CA ARG A 863 -58.40 30.46 -11.00
C ARG A 863 -57.58 29.67 -12.05
N LYS A 864 -56.48 30.19 -12.59
CA LYS A 864 -55.52 29.41 -13.37
C LYS A 864 -54.57 28.68 -12.41
N ALA A 865 -54.33 27.39 -12.65
CA ALA A 865 -53.40 26.61 -11.85
C ALA A 865 -52.02 27.28 -11.81
N PRO A 866 -51.36 27.40 -10.64
CA PRO A 866 -50.02 27.96 -10.56
C PRO A 866 -49.07 27.10 -11.41
N ARG A 867 -48.38 27.74 -12.36
CA ARG A 867 -47.35 27.07 -13.16
C ARG A 867 -46.11 26.87 -12.29
N PRO A 868 -45.50 25.67 -12.29
CA PRO A 868 -44.22 25.47 -11.64
C PRO A 868 -43.17 26.41 -12.24
N GLU A 869 -42.42 27.08 -11.37
CA GLU A 869 -41.29 27.92 -11.77
C GLU A 869 -40.01 27.10 -11.60
N THR A 870 -39.13 27.13 -12.61
CA THR A 870 -37.86 26.40 -12.58
C THR A 870 -36.71 27.38 -12.64
N TYR A 871 -35.74 27.19 -11.75
CA TYR A 871 -34.55 28.01 -11.67
C TYR A 871 -33.32 27.13 -11.72
N ASP A 872 -32.23 27.67 -12.28
CA ASP A 872 -30.92 27.07 -12.12
C ASP A 872 -30.47 27.19 -10.67
N VAL A 873 -29.76 26.18 -10.19
CA VAL A 873 -29.27 26.13 -8.81
C VAL A 873 -27.78 25.81 -8.80
N THR A 874 -27.05 26.51 -7.93
CA THR A 874 -25.66 26.21 -7.59
C THR A 874 -25.53 26.09 -6.08
N GLY A 875 -24.61 25.27 -5.60
CA GLY A 875 -24.49 25.04 -4.17
C GLY A 875 -23.37 24.11 -3.77
N ARG A 876 -23.36 23.72 -2.50
CA ARG A 876 -22.43 22.75 -1.93
C ARG A 876 -23.15 21.72 -1.08
N LEU A 877 -22.65 20.49 -1.12
CA LEU A 877 -22.96 19.40 -0.20
C LEU A 877 -21.74 19.19 0.70
N ARG A 878 -21.96 19.09 2.01
CA ARG A 878 -20.98 18.55 2.97
C ARG A 878 -21.41 17.16 3.36
N LEU A 879 -20.61 16.17 3.03
CA LEU A 879 -20.99 14.77 3.16
C LEU A 879 -20.52 14.19 4.51
N LEU A 880 -21.46 13.67 5.32
CA LEU A 880 -21.17 12.89 6.54
C LEU A 880 -20.33 13.59 7.63
N VAL A 881 -20.47 14.92 7.75
CA VAL A 881 -19.75 15.75 8.73
C VAL A 881 -20.26 15.55 10.16
N LEU A 882 -19.37 15.70 11.15
CA LEU A 882 -19.73 15.65 12.57
C LEU A 882 -20.48 16.93 13.01
N GLY A 883 -21.48 16.80 13.87
CA GLY A 883 -22.31 17.92 14.32
C GLY A 883 -21.85 18.59 15.63
N GLY A 884 -21.44 19.86 15.57
CA GLY A 884 -21.39 20.81 16.72
C GLY A 884 -20.45 20.49 17.90
N PRO A 885 -20.31 21.38 18.91
CA PRO A 885 -19.33 21.21 19.97
C PRO A 885 -19.77 20.22 21.07
N ILE A 886 -18.91 19.23 21.33
CA ILE A 886 -18.56 18.56 22.59
C ILE A 886 -19.24 17.22 22.99
N ASP A 887 -20.44 16.80 22.56
CA ASP A 887 -21.01 15.54 23.13
C ASP A 887 -21.63 14.46 22.21
N SER A 888 -21.51 14.56 20.87
CA SER A 888 -22.05 13.48 19.99
C SER A 888 -21.03 12.95 18.97
N ALA A 889 -20.10 12.11 19.43
CA ALA A 889 -19.18 11.38 18.55
C ALA A 889 -19.89 10.38 17.58
N ARG A 890 -21.22 10.37 17.52
CA ARG A 890 -22.05 9.40 16.78
C ARG A 890 -23.08 10.02 15.84
N GLU A 891 -23.24 11.34 15.81
CA GLU A 891 -24.15 11.98 14.86
C GLU A 891 -23.39 12.46 13.62
N ARG A 892 -23.93 12.13 12.44
CA ARG A 892 -23.40 12.60 11.16
C ARG A 892 -24.46 13.34 10.37
N PHE A 893 -24.02 14.36 9.63
CA PHE A 893 -24.90 15.21 8.84
C PHE A 893 -24.47 15.23 7.38
N MET A 894 -25.45 15.25 6.48
CA MET A 894 -25.24 15.65 5.09
C MET A 894 -25.88 17.02 4.91
N ILE A 895 -25.08 18.07 4.72
CA ILE A 895 -25.55 19.45 4.75
C ILE A 895 -25.57 20.03 3.33
N TYR A 896 -26.73 20.49 2.90
CA TYR A 896 -26.96 21.08 1.58
C TYR A 896 -27.11 22.59 1.70
N HIS A 897 -26.38 23.33 0.87
CA HIS A 897 -26.48 24.77 0.77
C HIS A 897 -26.62 25.18 -0.70
N LEU A 898 -27.85 25.50 -1.11
CA LEU A 898 -28.21 25.77 -2.50
C LEU A 898 -28.68 27.22 -2.67
N VAL A 899 -28.29 27.85 -3.78
CA VAL A 899 -28.66 29.21 -4.16
C VAL A 899 -29.39 29.18 -5.51
N PHE A 900 -30.55 29.82 -5.58
CA PHE A 900 -31.42 29.79 -6.77
C PHE A 900 -32.31 31.05 -6.87
N GLY A 901 -33.03 31.20 -7.99
CA GLY A 901 -33.83 32.38 -8.33
C GLY A 901 -33.17 33.21 -9.43
N THR A 902 -33.88 34.18 -10.02
CA THR A 902 -33.40 34.94 -11.20
C THR A 902 -32.06 35.63 -11.00
N ASP A 903 -31.77 36.08 -9.77
CA ASP A 903 -30.48 36.67 -9.36
C ASP A 903 -29.90 35.96 -8.12
N GLY A 904 -30.22 34.67 -7.94
CA GLY A 904 -29.82 33.92 -6.74
C GLY A 904 -30.40 34.49 -5.45
N GLU A 905 -31.65 34.98 -5.51
CA GLU A 905 -32.36 35.65 -4.41
C GLU A 905 -32.74 34.72 -3.25
N TYR A 906 -32.88 33.42 -3.50
CA TYR A 906 -33.24 32.42 -2.51
C TYR A 906 -32.06 31.54 -2.13
N VAL A 907 -32.06 31.10 -0.88
CA VAL A 907 -31.17 30.07 -0.37
C VAL A 907 -31.99 28.94 0.23
N LEU A 908 -31.69 27.71 -0.19
CA LEU A 908 -32.20 26.49 0.41
C LEU A 908 -31.08 25.88 1.26
N ARG A 909 -31.33 25.78 2.57
CA ARG A 909 -30.49 25.07 3.52
C ARG A 909 -31.17 23.77 3.90
N GLY A 910 -30.54 22.65 3.56
CA GLY A 910 -31.02 21.32 3.87
C GLY A 910 -30.05 20.57 4.76
N PHE A 911 -30.54 19.65 5.58
CA PHE A 911 -29.68 18.65 6.20
C PHE A 911 -30.35 17.29 6.25
N LYS A 912 -29.56 16.24 6.05
CA LYS A 912 -29.90 14.86 6.43
C LYS A 912 -29.18 14.56 7.73
N ARG A 913 -29.83 13.88 8.67
CA ARG A 913 -29.29 13.59 10.01
C ARG A 913 -29.26 12.08 10.20
N LEU A 914 -28.08 11.56 10.47
CA LEU A 914 -27.83 10.14 10.72
C LEU A 914 -27.52 9.98 12.21
N LEU A 915 -28.35 9.21 12.90
CA LEU A 915 -28.26 9.00 14.33
C LEU A 915 -28.75 7.60 14.71
N ASP A 916 -27.93 6.89 15.48
CA ASP A 916 -28.30 5.62 16.11
C ASP A 916 -29.30 5.83 17.25
N ARG A 917 -30.54 5.43 17.02
CA ARG A 917 -31.65 5.48 17.99
C ARG A 917 -32.55 4.26 17.80
N ALA A 918 -33.24 3.82 18.85
CA ALA A 918 -34.19 2.72 18.75
C ALA A 918 -35.21 2.97 17.62
N GLY A 919 -35.24 2.09 16.61
CA GLY A 919 -36.09 2.22 15.43
C GLY A 919 -35.53 3.12 14.30
N SER A 920 -34.25 3.50 14.32
CA SER A 920 -33.59 4.20 13.22
C SER A 920 -33.61 3.36 11.94
N ASP A 921 -34.01 3.98 10.83
CA ASP A 921 -33.99 3.40 9.50
C ASP A 921 -32.94 4.13 8.66
N ALA A 922 -31.82 3.45 8.41
CA ALA A 922 -30.70 4.01 7.63
C ALA A 922 -31.14 4.49 6.24
N TRP A 923 -32.18 3.87 5.65
CA TRP A 923 -32.75 4.32 4.40
C TRP A 923 -33.48 5.65 4.56
N GLN A 924 -34.35 5.79 5.56
CA GLN A 924 -35.05 7.05 5.82
C GLN A 924 -34.07 8.18 6.15
N ASP A 925 -33.06 7.92 6.98
CA ASP A 925 -32.11 8.94 7.43
C ASP A 925 -31.19 9.42 6.28
N THR A 926 -30.88 8.56 5.29
CA THR A 926 -30.08 8.92 4.10
C THR A 926 -30.89 9.53 2.95
N THR A 927 -32.22 9.39 2.97
CA THR A 927 -33.11 9.89 1.90
C THR A 927 -33.95 11.10 2.32
N THR A 928 -34.04 11.41 3.62
CA THR A 928 -34.87 12.51 4.14
C THR A 928 -34.06 13.80 4.32
N LEU A 929 -34.38 14.83 3.53
CA LEU A 929 -33.77 16.16 3.58
C LEU A 929 -34.67 17.17 4.29
N PHE A 930 -34.30 17.53 5.52
CA PHE A 930 -34.96 18.60 6.27
C PHE A 930 -34.56 19.96 5.71
N THR A 931 -35.52 20.68 5.14
CA THR A 931 -35.24 21.79 4.22
C THR A 931 -35.81 23.11 4.73
N THR A 932 -35.04 24.19 4.61
CA THR A 932 -35.48 25.57 4.85
C THR A 932 -35.10 26.45 3.67
N ILE A 933 -36.09 27.12 3.07
CA ILE A 933 -35.90 28.12 2.02
C ILE A 933 -36.05 29.51 2.62
N ARG A 934 -35.13 30.42 2.30
CA ARG A 934 -35.15 31.82 2.74
C ARG A 934 -34.78 32.77 1.62
N ASN A 935 -35.31 34.00 1.68
CA ASN A 935 -34.76 35.10 0.90
C ASN A 935 -33.41 35.54 1.50
N ARG A 936 -32.40 35.76 0.66
CA ARG A 936 -31.04 36.14 1.09
C ARG A 936 -30.93 37.58 1.59
N ARG A 937 -31.76 38.51 1.11
CA ARG A 937 -31.65 39.96 1.38
C ARG A 937 -32.34 40.38 2.67
N ASP A 938 -33.59 40.00 2.87
CA ASP A 938 -34.43 40.55 3.95
C ASP A 938 -34.75 39.54 5.08
N ARG A 939 -34.48 38.24 4.87
CA ARG A 939 -34.79 37.13 5.79
C ARG A 939 -36.27 37.06 6.23
N SER A 940 -37.16 37.82 5.59
CA SER A 940 -38.59 37.93 5.92
C SER A 940 -39.34 36.67 5.48
N PHE A 941 -38.90 36.10 4.35
CA PHE A 941 -39.42 34.87 3.77
C PHE A 941 -38.74 33.64 4.40
N ARG A 942 -39.52 32.79 5.09
CA ARG A 942 -39.06 31.47 5.55
C ARG A 942 -40.10 30.39 5.24
N ARG A 943 -39.69 29.41 4.45
CA ARG A 943 -40.43 28.15 4.27
C ARG A 943 -39.63 26.98 4.79
N ALA A 944 -40.29 26.01 5.40
CA ALA A 944 -39.67 24.78 5.85
C ALA A 944 -40.49 23.57 5.38
N GLY A 945 -39.85 22.41 5.31
CA GLY A 945 -40.50 21.17 4.95
C GLY A 945 -39.49 20.05 4.73
N ILE A 946 -39.94 18.97 4.11
CA ILE A 946 -39.14 17.76 3.91
C ILE A 946 -39.14 17.43 2.41
N LEU A 947 -37.95 17.17 1.88
CA LEU A 947 -37.76 16.58 0.56
C LEU A 947 -37.25 15.14 0.75
N ARG A 948 -37.68 14.21 -0.10
CA ARG A 948 -37.24 12.81 -0.07
C ARG A 948 -36.73 12.37 -1.43
N VAL A 949 -35.72 11.51 -1.41
CA VAL A 949 -35.31 10.73 -2.58
C VAL A 949 -36.26 9.54 -2.71
N GLY A 950 -36.91 9.38 -3.86
CA GLY A 950 -37.74 8.20 -4.13
C GLY A 950 -36.87 6.96 -4.32
N ILE A 951 -37.28 5.80 -3.81
CA ILE A 951 -36.51 4.55 -3.95
C ILE A 951 -36.33 4.14 -5.42
N ASP A 952 -37.35 4.37 -6.25
CA ASP A 952 -37.29 4.09 -7.68
C ASP A 952 -36.34 5.06 -8.38
N ASP A 953 -36.35 6.35 -8.03
CA ASP A 953 -35.42 7.35 -8.58
C ASP A 953 -33.97 7.05 -8.14
N PHE A 954 -33.78 6.60 -6.89
CA PHE A 954 -32.46 6.21 -6.41
C PHE A 954 -31.89 5.02 -7.20
N LEU A 955 -32.68 3.96 -7.38
CA LEU A 955 -32.23 2.74 -8.06
C LEU A 955 -32.11 2.91 -9.58
N THR A 956 -32.98 3.70 -10.21
CA THR A 956 -33.05 3.83 -11.67
C THR A 956 -32.33 5.05 -12.23
N LYS A 957 -32.07 6.08 -11.42
CA LYS A 957 -31.44 7.33 -11.87
C LYS A 957 -30.13 7.62 -11.13
N GLN A 958 -30.15 7.66 -9.80
CA GLN A 958 -28.96 8.04 -9.03
C GLN A 958 -27.85 6.98 -9.09
N MET A 959 -28.15 5.73 -8.78
CA MET A 959 -27.15 4.66 -8.83
C MET A 959 -26.51 4.49 -10.23
N PRO A 960 -27.27 4.50 -11.34
CA PRO A 960 -26.69 4.43 -12.68
C PRO A 960 -25.98 5.72 -13.13
N SER A 961 -26.18 6.86 -12.46
CA SER A 961 -25.54 8.14 -12.80
C SER A 961 -24.13 8.32 -12.25
N PHE A 962 -23.67 7.40 -11.39
CA PHE A 962 -22.31 7.46 -10.85
C PHE A 962 -21.29 7.33 -11.99
N GLU A 963 -20.49 8.38 -12.16
CA GLU A 963 -19.45 8.46 -13.18
C GLU A 963 -18.14 8.90 -12.51
N VAL A 964 -17.03 8.26 -12.92
CA VAL A 964 -15.68 8.69 -12.53
C VAL A 964 -15.06 9.39 -13.72
N ARG A 965 -14.62 10.64 -13.52
CA ARG A 965 -13.94 11.46 -14.54
C ARG A 965 -12.50 11.75 -14.14
N GLY A 966 -11.70 12.24 -15.09
CA GLY A 966 -10.28 12.54 -14.91
C GLY A 966 -9.36 11.34 -15.16
N THR A 967 -9.90 10.20 -15.59
CA THR A 967 -9.13 9.01 -15.98
C THR A 967 -9.90 8.14 -16.96
N ASP A 968 -9.20 7.59 -17.94
CA ASP A 968 -9.73 6.58 -18.86
C ASP A 968 -9.40 5.15 -18.41
N ASP A 969 -8.69 5.00 -17.29
CA ASP A 969 -8.30 3.71 -16.73
C ASP A 969 -9.48 3.08 -15.97
N ASP A 970 -10.00 1.97 -16.49
CA ASP A 970 -11.12 1.23 -15.90
C ASP A 970 -10.82 0.73 -14.48
N GLU A 971 -9.57 0.37 -14.17
CA GLU A 971 -9.16 0.00 -12.82
C GLU A 971 -9.29 1.19 -11.87
N ARG A 972 -8.83 2.37 -12.31
CA ARG A 972 -8.91 3.60 -11.52
C ARG A 972 -10.36 4.05 -11.31
N LYS A 973 -11.25 3.82 -12.27
CA LYS A 973 -12.69 4.07 -12.12
C LYS A 973 -13.31 3.18 -11.05
N ILE A 974 -13.03 1.87 -11.08
CA ILE A 974 -13.49 0.92 -10.06
C ILE A 974 -12.98 1.33 -8.67
N TRP A 975 -11.69 1.70 -8.60
CA TRP A 975 -11.10 2.19 -7.36
C TRP A 975 -11.83 3.42 -6.81
N ALA A 976 -11.95 4.48 -7.62
CA ALA A 976 -12.49 5.76 -7.17
C ALA A 976 -13.90 5.59 -6.61
N PHE A 977 -14.71 4.76 -7.29
CA PHE A 977 -16.02 4.38 -6.80
C PHE A 977 -15.92 3.58 -5.48
N GLY A 978 -15.03 2.58 -5.40
CA GLY A 978 -14.80 1.78 -4.19
C GLY A 978 -14.34 2.60 -2.98
N ALA A 979 -13.45 3.58 -3.18
CA ALA A 979 -12.96 4.49 -2.14
C ALA A 979 -14.09 5.36 -1.58
N PHE A 980 -14.91 5.94 -2.47
CA PHE A 980 -16.10 6.68 -2.06
C PHE A 980 -17.10 5.79 -1.33
N ALA A 981 -17.37 4.58 -1.84
CA ALA A 981 -18.28 3.63 -1.21
C ALA A 981 -17.79 3.22 0.18
N SER A 982 -16.50 2.89 0.34
CA SER A 982 -15.89 2.54 1.62
C SER A 982 -15.98 3.70 2.63
N PHE A 983 -15.70 4.93 2.18
CA PHE A 983 -15.91 6.13 2.99
C PHE A 983 -17.38 6.28 3.42
N PHE A 984 -18.32 6.18 2.49
CA PHE A 984 -19.74 6.38 2.74
C PHE A 984 -20.30 5.30 3.68
N PHE A 985 -20.15 4.02 3.33
CA PHE A 985 -20.65 2.89 4.12
C PHE A 985 -19.89 2.71 5.43
N GLY A 986 -18.59 2.98 5.49
CA GLY A 986 -17.82 2.95 6.74
C GLY A 986 -18.31 4.01 7.73
N ASN A 987 -18.73 5.18 7.26
CA ASN A 987 -19.38 6.18 8.11
C ASN A 987 -20.80 5.76 8.54
N LEU A 988 -21.55 5.03 7.72
CA LEU A 988 -22.84 4.46 8.11
C LEU A 988 -22.68 3.37 9.18
N GLU A 989 -21.68 2.49 9.04
CA GLU A 989 -21.35 1.45 10.02
C GLU A 989 -21.01 2.07 11.38
N LYS A 990 -20.20 3.14 11.41
CA LYS A 990 -19.89 3.89 12.64
C LYS A 990 -21.12 4.47 13.34
N VAL A 991 -22.19 4.77 12.60
CA VAL A 991 -23.45 5.24 13.16
C VAL A 991 -24.28 4.04 13.63
N TYR A 992 -24.66 3.13 12.72
CA TYR A 992 -25.71 2.13 13.00
C TYR A 992 -25.20 0.77 13.52
N LEU A 993 -23.89 0.51 13.47
CA LEU A 993 -23.28 -0.75 13.93
C LEU A 993 -22.06 -0.50 14.86
N PRO A 994 -22.22 0.33 15.91
CA PRO A 994 -21.08 0.76 16.75
C PRO A 994 -20.42 -0.38 17.53
N GLU A 995 -21.15 -1.47 17.79
CA GLU A 995 -20.59 -2.65 18.46
C GLU A 995 -19.65 -3.45 17.56
N ILE A 996 -19.95 -3.52 16.26
CA ILE A 996 -19.06 -4.15 15.26
C ILE A 996 -17.83 -3.27 15.03
N ASP A 997 -18.02 -1.95 14.96
CA ASP A 997 -16.91 -0.98 14.87
C ASP A 997 -15.95 -1.08 16.06
N ARG A 998 -16.47 -1.28 17.29
CA ARG A 998 -15.65 -1.51 18.51
C ARG A 998 -14.96 -2.87 18.56
N LEU A 999 -15.48 -3.87 17.86
CA LEU A 999 -14.90 -5.22 17.79
C LEU A 999 -13.82 -5.32 16.72
N ARG A 1000 -13.69 -4.32 15.84
CA ARG A 1000 -12.50 -4.19 15.00
C ARG A 1000 -11.31 -3.91 15.93
N PRO A 1001 -10.20 -4.66 15.82
CA PRO A 1001 -8.94 -4.14 16.31
C PRO A 1001 -8.77 -2.75 15.69
N PHE A 1002 -8.50 -1.73 16.50
CA PHE A 1002 -8.39 -0.33 16.07
C PHE A 1002 -7.56 -0.21 14.77
N PRO A 1003 -7.91 0.73 13.87
CA PRO A 1003 -7.30 0.87 12.55
C PRO A 1003 -5.78 1.09 12.58
#